data_AF-A0A8C1RC87-F1
#
_entry.id   AF-A0A8C1RC87-F1
#
_cell.length_a   1.000
_cell.length_b   1.000
_cell.length_c   1.000
_cell.angle_alpha   90.00
_cell.angle_beta   90.00
_cell.angle_gamma   90.00
#
_symmetry.space_group_name_H-M   'P 1'
#
loop_
_entity.id
_entity.type
_entity.pdbx_description
1 polymer ?
#
loop_
_entity_poly.entity_id
_entity_poly.type
_entity_poly.pdbx_seq_one_letter_code
_entity_poly.pdbx_strand_id
1 'polypeptide(L)'
;MKLCETDSGKYTSVLQLPGSVLIVPQATLGGKPKGKGMQYHGNIGKDEGLKLYDSFVSHCQNELSAYTSAVRHRKTCKTNEGAECLSQPSSETSNGANKRIPKRAGHLSSPSRDDHVPVYTLVLVLVLSVCTRFYKITEPPHVCWDETHFGKMGSYYINRTFFFDVHPPLGKMLIGLAGYLTGYDGTFPFIKPGDKYEHHNYWGMRAFCAALGSCLPPFAFLIVLELSHSTPAALIAASLLIFDTGCITLSQYILLDPILMFFIMGSVLCMVRFNTQRLRPFSFSWWFWLLLTGVCLSGSLGVKFVGLFVILLVGINTAFDLWRLLGDLSLSLLDFGKHLLARVFGLIMLPLFLYTTIFAVHFIVLNRSGPGDGFFSSAFQSRLIGNNLHNASMPEYLAYGSVITVKNLRIAGGYLHSHWHLYPEGVGAHQQQVTAYLHKDYNNLWLVKRPDNSDESITPIPSPLTKKHLQVTGYGINGSGDVNDLWQVEVCGGKKGDPVKVLRSKVRFLHRSTSCVLCSSGKTLPKWGWEQVEVTCSPYVKETPNTQWNIEDHINPKLPNISLSVLKPTFLEVLWESHIVMIRGNSGLKPKDNEMNSKPWHWPINYQGLRFSGVNETEYRVYLLGNPVIWWLNLLSLALFVLMLTVASLAKQRGVKMEGMRKVHCHTLMEGGGMLLLGWLLHYLPFYIMGRILYYHHYFPAMLFSSMLTGTTNLHLLFSSSISHHLMRGGQFILLLGFIYSFYLFHPLSYGMRGPLAQDPASSMAGLRWMESWEF
;
A
#
# COMPACT_ATOMS: atom_id res chain seq x y z
N MET A 1 36.20 -3.20 12.42
CA MET A 1 35.36 -4.20 13.13
C MET A 1 35.92 -4.39 14.53
N LYS A 2 35.07 -4.66 15.54
CA LYS A 2 35.53 -5.19 16.83
C LYS A 2 35.37 -6.71 16.77
N LEU A 3 36.41 -7.46 17.08
CA LEU A 3 36.34 -8.92 17.17
C LEU A 3 36.50 -9.30 18.65
N CYS A 4 35.85 -10.38 19.06
CA CYS A 4 35.98 -10.94 20.39
C CYS A 4 37.04 -12.03 20.35
N GLU A 5 38.10 -11.90 21.14
CA GLU A 5 39.04 -12.99 21.37
C GLU A 5 39.54 -12.93 22.82
N THR A 6 39.17 -13.97 23.57
CA THR A 6 39.53 -14.41 24.94
C THR A 6 38.26 -14.88 25.67
N ASP A 7 38.42 -15.86 26.56
CA ASP A 7 37.34 -16.47 27.35
C ASP A 7 36.62 -15.50 28.31
N SER A 8 37.08 -14.24 28.39
CA SER A 8 36.46 -13.14 29.15
C SER A 8 35.39 -12.35 28.38
N GLY A 9 35.18 -12.61 27.08
CA GLY A 9 34.04 -12.05 26.31
C GLY A 9 34.08 -10.54 26.02
N LYS A 10 35.22 -9.87 26.21
CA LYS A 10 35.32 -8.40 26.04
C LYS A 10 35.75 -8.03 24.61
N TYR A 11 34.97 -7.17 23.95
CA TYR A 11 35.23 -6.73 22.57
C TYR A 11 36.44 -5.78 22.46
N THR A 12 37.48 -6.21 21.72
CA THR A 12 38.70 -5.43 21.49
C THR A 12 38.80 -4.98 20.02
N SER A 13 39.54 -3.91 19.74
CA SER A 13 39.82 -3.48 18.37
C SER A 13 40.85 -4.42 17.73
N VAL A 14 40.61 -4.83 16.49
CA VAL A 14 41.54 -5.67 15.72
C VAL A 14 42.94 -5.02 15.59
N LEU A 15 43.01 -3.69 15.60
CA LEU A 15 44.27 -2.93 15.56
C LEU A 15 45.09 -2.98 16.86
N GLN A 16 44.56 -3.58 17.94
CA GLN A 16 45.20 -3.66 19.25
C GLN A 16 45.66 -5.08 19.61
N LEU A 17 45.39 -6.07 18.75
CA LEU A 17 45.88 -7.44 18.93
C LEU A 17 47.26 -7.59 18.26
N PRO A 18 48.28 -8.14 18.94
CA PRO A 18 49.59 -8.39 18.36
C PRO A 18 49.55 -9.62 17.45
N GLY A 19 48.98 -9.47 16.25
CA GLY A 19 48.87 -10.54 15.26
C GLY A 19 48.44 -10.03 13.88
N SER A 20 48.83 -10.75 12.82
CA SER A 20 48.35 -10.49 11.46
C SER A 20 47.01 -11.18 11.22
N VAL A 21 46.04 -10.48 10.64
CA VAL A 21 44.71 -11.05 10.35
C VAL A 21 44.74 -11.87 9.07
N LEU A 22 44.55 -13.18 9.16
CA LEU A 22 44.39 -14.06 8.02
C LEU A 22 42.92 -14.12 7.59
N ILE A 23 42.59 -13.55 6.42
CA ILE A 23 41.24 -13.63 5.84
C ILE A 23 41.21 -14.82 4.88
N VAL A 24 40.47 -15.87 5.26
CA VAL A 24 40.36 -17.13 4.49
C VAL A 24 39.03 -17.15 3.74
N PRO A 25 39.00 -17.22 2.39
CA PRO A 25 37.76 -17.35 1.63
C PRO A 25 37.03 -18.64 2.00
N GLN A 26 35.70 -18.60 2.19
CA GLN A 26 34.94 -19.77 2.63
C GLN A 26 35.09 -20.99 1.71
N ALA A 27 35.34 -20.77 0.42
CA ALA A 27 35.61 -21.82 -0.58
C ALA A 27 36.90 -22.64 -0.33
N THR A 28 37.84 -22.14 0.48
CA THR A 28 39.09 -22.86 0.81
C THR A 28 39.01 -23.65 2.13
N LEU A 29 37.90 -23.56 2.87
CA LEU A 29 37.68 -24.28 4.14
C LEU A 29 37.16 -25.72 3.96
N GLY A 30 37.22 -26.27 2.74
CA GLY A 30 36.88 -27.65 2.43
C GLY A 30 37.95 -28.64 2.89
N GLY A 31 37.91 -29.06 4.17
CA GLY A 31 38.81 -30.09 4.69
C GLY A 31 38.22 -30.86 5.87
N LYS A 32 38.61 -32.13 6.03
CA LYS A 32 38.27 -32.93 7.21
C LYS A 32 39.46 -32.92 8.20
N PRO A 33 39.22 -32.81 9.52
CA PRO A 33 40.28 -32.96 10.52
C PRO A 33 40.76 -34.40 10.56
N LYS A 34 42.08 -34.60 10.61
CA LYS A 34 42.72 -35.92 10.70
C LYS A 34 43.87 -35.87 11.71
N GLY A 35 43.55 -36.15 12.97
CA GLY A 35 44.47 -35.96 14.09
C GLY A 35 44.74 -34.47 14.34
N LYS A 36 46.01 -34.09 14.57
CA LYS A 36 46.43 -32.70 14.84
C LYS A 36 46.57 -31.82 13.57
N GLY A 37 46.06 -32.27 12.42
CA GLY A 37 46.14 -31.55 11.15
C GLY A 37 44.83 -31.59 10.35
N MET A 38 44.69 -30.66 9.41
CA MET A 38 43.53 -30.55 8.51
C MET A 38 43.91 -31.06 7.11
N GLN A 39 43.14 -32.00 6.56
CA GLN A 39 43.35 -32.49 5.20
C GLN A 39 42.38 -31.77 4.25
N TYR A 40 42.91 -30.84 3.44
CA TYR A 40 42.15 -30.08 2.45
C TYR A 40 41.85 -30.93 1.21
N HIS A 41 40.63 -30.85 0.70
CA HIS A 41 40.19 -31.58 -0.49
C HIS A 41 40.34 -30.70 -1.75
N GLY A 42 41.49 -30.81 -2.42
CA GLY A 42 41.63 -30.74 -3.88
C GLY A 42 41.34 -29.44 -4.65
N ASN A 43 40.74 -28.40 -4.06
CA ASN A 43 40.22 -27.26 -4.86
C ASN A 43 41.28 -26.27 -5.38
N ILE A 44 42.51 -26.26 -4.84
CA ILE A 44 43.63 -25.45 -5.34
C ILE A 44 44.97 -26.03 -4.91
N GLY A 45 46.00 -25.95 -5.77
CA GLY A 45 47.36 -26.37 -5.40
C GLY A 45 47.98 -25.45 -4.35
N LYS A 46 48.86 -25.98 -3.48
CA LYS A 46 49.54 -25.19 -2.43
C LYS A 46 50.30 -23.99 -3.03
N ASP A 47 50.93 -24.20 -4.18
CA ASP A 47 51.74 -23.18 -4.87
C ASP A 47 50.87 -22.15 -5.61
N GLU A 48 49.65 -22.51 -6.03
CA GLU A 48 48.65 -21.56 -6.54
C GLU A 48 48.05 -20.72 -5.42
N GLY A 49 47.77 -21.33 -4.27
CA GLY A 49 47.33 -20.62 -3.07
C GLY A 49 48.35 -19.57 -2.61
N LEU A 50 49.64 -19.89 -2.68
CA LEU A 50 50.72 -18.93 -2.40
C LEU A 50 50.74 -17.77 -3.41
N LYS A 51 50.65 -18.06 -4.72
CA LYS A 51 50.59 -17.02 -5.77
C LYS A 51 49.37 -16.09 -5.63
N LEU A 52 48.21 -16.61 -5.26
CA LEU A 52 47.02 -15.80 -5.00
C LEU A 52 47.19 -14.91 -3.76
N TYR A 53 47.84 -15.43 -2.71
CA TYR A 53 48.17 -14.65 -1.52
C TYR A 53 49.15 -13.51 -1.84
N ASP A 54 50.24 -13.78 -2.55
CA ASP A 54 51.24 -12.76 -2.93
C ASP A 54 50.61 -11.68 -3.83
N SER A 55 49.75 -12.07 -4.77
CA SER A 55 48.99 -11.15 -5.61
C SER A 55 48.03 -10.26 -4.79
N PHE A 56 47.31 -10.83 -3.82
CA PHE A 56 46.45 -10.09 -2.91
C PHE A 56 47.23 -9.10 -2.05
N VAL A 57 48.36 -9.51 -1.47
CA VAL A 57 49.24 -8.63 -0.68
C VAL A 57 49.75 -7.47 -1.52
N SER A 58 50.18 -7.73 -2.76
CA SER A 58 50.61 -6.68 -3.71
C SER A 58 49.49 -5.69 -4.02
N HIS A 59 48.27 -6.17 -4.32
CA HIS A 59 47.10 -5.30 -4.53
C HIS A 59 46.78 -4.44 -3.30
N CYS A 60 46.80 -5.01 -2.08
CA CYS A 60 46.58 -4.25 -0.85
C CYS A 60 47.69 -3.21 -0.59
N GLN A 61 48.96 -3.52 -0.88
CA GLN A 61 50.07 -2.57 -0.74
C GLN A 61 49.96 -1.40 -1.74
N ASN A 62 49.56 -1.68 -2.98
CA ASN A 62 49.33 -0.66 -4.01
C ASN A 62 48.19 0.32 -3.61
N GLU A 63 47.06 -0.20 -3.12
CA GLU A 63 45.97 0.65 -2.60
C GLU A 63 46.40 1.46 -1.35
N LEU A 64 47.15 0.85 -0.43
CA LEU A 64 47.62 1.55 0.78
C LEU A 64 48.60 2.70 0.45
N SER A 65 49.45 2.52 -0.56
CA SER A 65 50.37 3.57 -1.04
C SER A 65 49.66 4.66 -1.84
N ALA A 66 48.63 4.31 -2.62
CA ALA A 66 47.73 5.29 -3.25
C ALA A 66 47.00 6.15 -2.19
N TYR A 67 46.47 5.53 -1.13
CA TYR A 67 45.82 6.23 -0.03
C TYR A 67 46.78 7.15 0.74
N THR A 68 48.00 6.69 1.03
CA THR A 68 49.02 7.47 1.75
C THR A 68 49.44 8.73 0.96
N SER A 69 49.46 8.62 -0.38
CA SER A 69 49.74 9.75 -1.29
C SER A 69 48.65 10.82 -1.23
N ALA A 70 47.37 10.42 -1.19
CA ALA A 70 46.23 11.33 -1.11
C ALA A 70 46.16 12.10 0.23
N VAL A 71 46.63 11.50 1.34
CA VAL A 71 46.60 12.12 2.67
C VAL A 71 47.64 13.24 2.82
N ARG A 72 48.79 13.16 2.14
CA ARG A 72 49.82 14.23 2.18
C ARG A 72 49.37 15.53 1.52
N HIS A 73 48.53 15.46 0.47
CA HIS A 73 48.07 16.67 -0.25
C HIS A 73 47.01 17.49 0.49
N ARG A 74 46.48 17.02 1.62
CA ARG A 74 45.32 17.63 2.31
C ARG A 74 45.64 18.41 3.59
N LYS A 75 46.92 18.59 3.94
CA LYS A 75 47.36 19.25 5.19
C LYS A 75 47.95 20.67 5.03
N THR A 76 47.97 21.24 3.82
CA THR A 76 48.54 22.56 3.55
C THR A 76 47.52 23.53 2.93
N CYS A 77 46.47 23.88 3.68
CA CYS A 77 45.78 25.15 3.48
C CYS A 77 44.91 25.60 4.68
N LYS A 78 45.13 26.85 5.09
CA LYS A 78 44.23 27.77 5.83
C LYS A 78 44.00 27.53 7.33
N THR A 79 44.80 28.25 8.12
CA THR A 79 44.47 28.86 9.41
C THR A 79 43.96 30.30 9.22
N ASN A 80 43.23 30.83 10.22
CA ASN A 80 42.84 32.25 10.46
C ASN A 80 41.87 32.91 9.43
N GLU A 81 40.98 33.87 9.70
CA GLU A 81 40.34 34.54 10.89
C GLU A 81 39.14 35.38 10.34
N GLY A 82 38.21 36.01 11.09
CA GLY A 82 37.88 36.06 12.52
C GLY A 82 36.88 37.21 12.85
N ALA A 83 35.99 37.03 13.85
CA ALA A 83 35.14 38.03 14.54
C ALA A 83 34.01 38.78 13.74
N GLU A 84 32.72 38.74 14.14
CA GLU A 84 31.94 39.64 15.07
C GLU A 84 31.29 40.88 14.38
N CYS A 85 30.20 41.53 14.84
CA CYS A 85 29.01 41.18 15.66
C CYS A 85 27.96 42.34 15.56
N LEU A 86 26.78 42.19 16.17
CA LEU A 86 25.83 43.23 16.66
C LEU A 86 24.83 44.00 15.74
N SER A 87 23.56 43.95 16.20
CA SER A 87 22.59 45.06 16.39
C SER A 87 21.42 45.33 15.39
N GLN A 88 20.22 45.34 15.99
CA GLN A 88 18.95 46.04 15.64
C GLN A 88 18.85 47.31 16.55
N PRO A 89 17.86 48.26 16.48
CA PRO A 89 16.44 48.07 16.10
C PRO A 89 15.68 49.28 15.47
N SER A 90 14.34 49.18 15.44
CA SER A 90 13.32 50.27 15.38
C SER A 90 13.19 51.09 14.06
N SER A 91 12.11 51.83 13.79
CA SER A 91 10.63 51.63 13.91
C SER A 91 9.95 52.88 13.34
N GLU A 92 8.84 52.78 12.58
CA GLU A 92 7.72 53.76 12.67
C GLU A 92 6.51 53.44 11.74
N THR A 93 5.41 54.15 12.01
CA THR A 93 4.03 53.92 11.52
C THR A 93 3.53 55.00 10.55
N SER A 94 2.55 54.69 9.70
CA SER A 94 1.48 55.67 9.39
C SER A 94 0.16 55.02 8.94
N ASN A 95 -0.95 55.70 9.23
CA ASN A 95 -2.33 55.27 8.96
C ASN A 95 -2.87 55.79 7.62
N GLY A 96 -3.84 55.09 7.02
CA GLY A 96 -4.64 55.59 5.91
C GLY A 96 -6.03 54.95 5.87
N ALA A 97 -7.09 55.74 6.05
CA ALA A 97 -8.45 55.23 6.33
C ALA A 97 -9.42 55.28 5.13
N ASN A 98 -10.31 54.29 5.09
CA ASN A 98 -11.71 54.29 4.60
C ASN A 98 -12.14 55.17 3.40
N LYS A 99 -12.84 54.53 2.45
CA LYS A 99 -14.09 55.07 1.88
C LYS A 99 -15.05 53.96 1.43
N ARG A 100 -16.24 53.92 2.05
CA ARG A 100 -17.42 53.13 1.61
C ARG A 100 -18.37 54.05 0.85
N ILE A 101 -19.03 53.54 -0.20
CA ILE A 101 -20.24 54.13 -0.80
C ILE A 101 -21.25 52.98 -1.07
N PRO A 102 -22.57 53.15 -0.82
CA PRO A 102 -23.51 52.03 -0.70
C PRO A 102 -24.38 51.79 -1.95
N LYS A 103 -25.06 50.63 -2.00
CA LYS A 103 -26.30 50.44 -2.78
C LYS A 103 -27.34 49.64 -1.98
N ARG A 104 -28.62 49.94 -2.23
CA ARG A 104 -29.79 49.58 -1.40
C ARG A 104 -30.92 49.01 -2.26
N ALA A 105 -31.32 47.77 -2.00
CA ALA A 105 -32.60 47.12 -2.36
C ALA A 105 -32.58 45.71 -1.71
N GLY A 106 -33.66 45.06 -1.27
CA GLY A 106 -35.08 45.47 -1.21
C GLY A 106 -35.97 44.22 -1.29
N HIS A 107 -36.54 43.77 -0.15
CA HIS A 107 -37.31 42.52 0.03
C HIS A 107 -36.56 41.20 -0.24
N LEU A 108 -36.90 40.04 0.35
CA LEU A 108 -38.05 39.68 1.20
C LEU A 108 -37.55 38.84 2.41
N SER A 109 -37.97 39.18 3.63
CA SER A 109 -37.48 38.51 4.85
C SER A 109 -38.28 37.26 5.21
N SER A 110 -37.75 36.08 4.90
CA SER A 110 -38.08 34.85 5.62
C SER A 110 -37.45 34.90 7.03
N PRO A 111 -38.05 34.27 8.06
CA PRO A 111 -37.53 34.35 9.42
C PRO A 111 -36.16 33.67 9.53
N SER A 112 -35.14 34.46 9.79
CA SER A 112 -33.79 33.98 10.13
C SER A 112 -33.82 33.31 11.50
N ARG A 113 -33.87 31.97 11.52
CA ARG A 113 -33.21 31.23 12.61
C ARG A 113 -31.72 31.34 12.35
N ASP A 114 -30.98 31.85 13.32
CA ASP A 114 -29.52 31.83 13.27
C ASP A 114 -29.03 30.38 13.36
N ASP A 115 -28.60 29.83 12.22
CA ASP A 115 -27.93 28.52 12.12
C ASP A 115 -26.50 28.61 12.70
N HIS A 116 -26.40 28.95 13.98
CA HIS A 116 -25.16 28.84 14.71
C HIS A 116 -24.81 27.36 14.89
N VAL A 117 -23.76 26.91 14.21
CA VAL A 117 -23.07 25.65 14.51
C VAL A 117 -22.83 25.62 16.03
N PRO A 118 -23.21 24.55 16.74
CA PRO A 118 -23.10 24.48 18.20
C PRO A 118 -21.63 24.30 18.61
N VAL A 119 -20.86 25.39 18.59
CA VAL A 119 -19.41 25.41 18.73
C VAL A 119 -18.96 24.67 19.99
N TYR A 120 -19.62 24.89 21.14
CA TYR A 120 -19.31 24.20 22.38
C TYR A 120 -19.47 22.67 22.29
N THR A 121 -20.50 22.18 21.60
CA THR A 121 -20.71 20.74 21.37
C THR A 121 -19.66 20.16 20.42
N LEU A 122 -19.29 20.90 19.36
CA LEU A 122 -18.25 20.50 18.43
C LEU A 122 -16.87 20.45 19.10
N VAL A 123 -16.55 21.44 19.94
CA VAL A 123 -15.31 21.46 20.74
C VAL A 123 -15.27 20.30 21.73
N LEU A 124 -16.40 20.00 22.41
CA LEU A 124 -16.49 18.83 23.28
C LEU A 124 -16.25 17.51 22.51
N VAL A 125 -16.88 17.34 21.34
CA VAL A 125 -16.67 16.18 20.46
C VAL A 125 -15.21 16.05 20.03
N LEU A 126 -14.55 17.16 19.68
CA LEU A 126 -13.14 17.19 19.32
C LEU A 126 -12.23 16.80 20.50
N VAL A 127 -12.43 17.43 21.67
CA VAL A 127 -11.63 17.15 22.87
C VAL A 127 -11.77 15.69 23.27
N LEU A 128 -13.00 15.16 23.35
CA LEU A 128 -13.22 13.74 23.66
C LEU A 128 -12.57 12.81 22.63
N SER A 129 -12.66 13.14 21.33
CA SER A 129 -12.05 12.33 20.28
C SER A 129 -10.52 12.34 20.27
N VAL A 130 -9.90 13.45 20.68
CA VAL A 130 -8.45 13.52 20.91
C VAL A 130 -8.07 12.72 22.15
N CYS A 131 -8.76 12.94 23.27
CA CYS A 131 -8.50 12.23 24.53
C CYS A 131 -8.59 10.70 24.37
N THR A 132 -9.62 10.16 23.70
CA THR A 132 -9.73 8.70 23.53
C THR A 132 -8.69 8.10 22.57
N ARG A 133 -8.13 8.85 21.63
CA ARG A 133 -7.14 8.29 20.67
C ARG A 133 -5.69 8.50 21.10
N PHE A 134 -5.40 9.57 21.85
CA PHE A 134 -4.05 9.82 22.37
C PHE A 134 -3.78 9.13 23.72
N TYR A 135 -4.81 8.66 24.43
CA TYR A 135 -4.62 7.88 25.66
C TYR A 135 -3.79 6.62 25.40
N LYS A 136 -2.69 6.47 26.16
CA LYS A 136 -1.76 5.32 26.08
C LYS A 136 -1.12 5.05 24.70
N ILE A 137 -0.96 6.04 23.83
CA ILE A 137 -0.45 5.85 22.46
C ILE A 137 0.94 5.16 22.35
N THR A 138 1.78 5.28 23.38
CA THR A 138 3.10 4.61 23.48
C THR A 138 3.02 3.18 24.05
N GLU A 139 1.85 2.73 24.49
CA GLU A 139 1.61 1.36 24.94
C GLU A 139 0.78 0.62 23.87
N PRO A 140 1.14 -0.64 23.52
CA PRO A 140 2.37 -1.33 23.85
C PRO A 140 3.62 -0.77 23.16
N PRO A 141 4.81 -0.88 23.78
CA PRO A 141 6.10 -0.54 23.18
C PRO A 141 6.64 -1.65 22.25
N HIS A 142 5.75 -2.29 21.49
CA HIS A 142 6.08 -3.30 20.48
C HIS A 142 5.24 -3.10 19.21
N VAL A 143 5.70 -3.69 18.11
CA VAL A 143 5.05 -3.68 16.80
C VAL A 143 3.75 -4.48 16.86
N CYS A 144 2.63 -3.88 16.46
CA CYS A 144 1.35 -4.58 16.28
C CYS A 144 1.15 -5.00 14.82
N TRP A 145 0.38 -6.07 14.59
CA TRP A 145 -0.09 -6.62 13.30
C TRP A 145 0.49 -5.96 12.02
N ASP A 146 -0.25 -5.04 11.39
CA ASP A 146 0.14 -4.38 10.11
C ASP A 146 1.15 -3.21 10.28
N GLU A 147 1.55 -2.83 11.50
CA GLU A 147 2.67 -1.89 11.70
C GLU A 147 3.97 -2.50 11.13
N THR A 148 4.09 -3.83 11.12
CA THR A 148 5.18 -4.57 10.45
C THR A 148 5.31 -4.21 8.97
N HIS A 149 4.20 -3.95 8.28
CA HIS A 149 4.20 -3.60 6.87
C HIS A 149 4.36 -2.09 6.68
N PHE A 150 3.51 -1.28 7.29
CA PHE A 150 3.47 0.16 7.00
C PHE A 150 4.60 0.95 7.69
N GLY A 151 5.04 0.51 8.88
CA GLY A 151 6.24 1.06 9.52
C GLY A 151 7.49 0.82 8.67
N LYS A 152 7.68 -0.42 8.18
CA LYS A 152 8.77 -0.79 7.27
C LYS A 152 8.79 0.02 5.98
N MET A 153 7.61 0.23 5.40
CA MET A 153 7.45 1.09 4.22
C MET A 153 7.79 2.56 4.54
N GLY A 154 7.47 3.04 5.76
CA GLY A 154 7.94 4.32 6.27
C GLY A 154 9.48 4.42 6.32
N SER A 155 10.15 3.40 6.88
CA SER A 155 11.61 3.29 6.89
C SER A 155 12.22 3.33 5.49
N TYR A 156 11.59 2.68 4.50
CA TYR A 156 12.05 2.70 3.12
C TYR A 156 12.00 4.10 2.46
N TYR A 157 11.02 4.96 2.79
CA TYR A 157 11.02 6.35 2.32
C TYR A 157 12.16 7.18 2.92
N ILE A 158 12.45 6.99 4.20
CA ILE A 158 13.55 7.69 4.90
C ILE A 158 14.90 7.26 4.31
N ASN A 159 15.09 5.95 4.10
CA ASN A 159 16.30 5.37 3.50
C ASN A 159 16.42 5.55 1.98
N ARG A 160 15.35 6.02 1.32
CA ARG A 160 15.17 6.18 -0.14
C ARG A 160 15.27 4.89 -0.95
N THR A 161 15.07 3.73 -0.33
CA THR A 161 15.16 2.40 -0.94
C THR A 161 13.84 2.01 -1.60
N PHE A 162 13.88 1.67 -2.88
CA PHE A 162 12.68 1.32 -3.63
C PHE A 162 12.03 0.02 -3.13
N PHE A 163 10.70 0.04 -3.05
CA PHE A 163 9.89 -1.11 -2.65
C PHE A 163 8.60 -1.16 -3.47
N PHE A 164 8.01 -2.35 -3.55
CA PHE A 164 6.72 -2.58 -4.18
C PHE A 164 5.66 -2.80 -3.11
N ASP A 165 4.46 -2.26 -3.33
CA ASP A 165 3.25 -2.57 -2.56
C ASP A 165 2.01 -2.49 -3.47
N VAL A 166 0.94 -3.20 -3.08
CA VAL A 166 -0.34 -3.24 -3.80
C VAL A 166 -1.20 -1.99 -3.61
N HIS A 167 -0.93 -1.15 -2.61
CA HIS A 167 -1.65 0.09 -2.37
C HIS A 167 -0.88 1.32 -2.87
N PRO A 168 -1.57 2.37 -3.34
CA PRO A 168 -0.97 3.66 -3.67
C PRO A 168 -0.14 4.29 -2.51
N PRO A 169 0.78 5.23 -2.83
CA PRO A 169 1.89 5.55 -1.92
C PRO A 169 1.60 6.62 -0.86
N LEU A 170 0.55 7.43 -0.97
CA LEU A 170 0.36 8.65 -0.15
C LEU A 170 0.40 8.38 1.34
N GLY A 171 -0.41 7.43 1.84
CA GLY A 171 -0.49 7.18 3.28
C GLY A 171 0.84 6.71 3.88
N LYS A 172 1.62 5.94 3.10
CA LYS A 172 2.95 5.47 3.51
C LYS A 172 3.98 6.60 3.51
N MET A 173 3.92 7.49 2.51
CA MET A 173 4.75 8.70 2.47
C MET A 173 4.45 9.62 3.65
N LEU A 174 3.17 9.76 4.03
CA LEU A 174 2.76 10.56 5.19
C LEU A 174 3.23 9.93 6.52
N ILE A 175 3.15 8.61 6.67
CA ILE A 175 3.72 7.88 7.82
C ILE A 175 5.25 8.07 7.90
N GLY A 176 5.97 7.90 6.79
CA GLY A 176 7.41 8.12 6.72
C GLY A 176 7.81 9.57 7.04
N LEU A 177 7.04 10.55 6.54
CA LEU A 177 7.22 11.97 6.83
C LEU A 177 6.97 12.28 8.31
N ALA A 178 5.90 11.74 8.91
CA ALA A 178 5.61 11.91 10.33
C ALA A 178 6.75 11.35 11.20
N GLY A 179 7.23 10.14 10.90
CA GLY A 179 8.41 9.57 11.55
C GLY A 179 9.63 10.49 11.46
N TYR A 180 10.00 10.89 10.23
CA TYR A 180 11.14 11.76 9.97
C TYR A 180 11.08 13.10 10.74
N LEU A 181 9.91 13.76 10.74
CA LEU A 181 9.70 15.02 11.48
C LEU A 181 9.81 14.86 13.00
N THR A 182 9.57 13.65 13.53
CA THR A 182 9.71 13.33 14.96
C THR A 182 11.04 12.67 15.34
N GLY A 183 12.01 12.61 14.42
CA GLY A 183 13.33 12.07 14.71
C GLY A 183 13.43 10.53 14.67
N TYR A 184 12.60 9.87 13.86
CA TYR A 184 12.83 8.47 13.45
C TYR A 184 13.81 8.43 12.27
N ASP A 185 14.77 7.51 12.35
CA ASP A 185 15.93 7.40 11.47
C ASP A 185 15.79 6.37 10.35
N GLY A 186 14.75 5.53 10.39
CA GLY A 186 14.52 4.47 9.39
C GLY A 186 15.31 3.18 9.62
N THR A 187 15.97 2.99 10.76
CA THR A 187 16.83 1.80 11.00
C THR A 187 16.08 0.58 11.56
N PHE A 188 14.99 0.79 12.29
CA PHE A 188 14.21 -0.32 12.87
C PHE A 188 13.59 -1.23 11.77
N PRO A 189 13.76 -2.56 11.83
CA PRO A 189 13.55 -3.44 10.68
C PRO A 189 12.10 -3.93 10.46
N PHE A 190 11.21 -3.78 11.46
CA PHE A 190 9.81 -4.20 11.41
C PHE A 190 9.63 -5.63 10.85
N ILE A 191 10.05 -6.65 11.60
CA ILE A 191 10.11 -8.04 11.10
C ILE A 191 8.81 -8.79 11.40
N LYS A 192 8.37 -8.80 12.67
CA LYS A 192 7.17 -9.54 13.12
C LYS A 192 6.39 -8.77 14.19
N PRO A 193 5.09 -9.06 14.38
CA PRO A 193 4.34 -8.54 15.51
C PRO A 193 4.96 -9.02 16.83
N GLY A 194 4.97 -8.15 17.84
CA GLY A 194 5.60 -8.39 19.14
C GLY A 194 7.08 -7.96 19.25
N ASP A 195 7.74 -7.60 18.14
CA ASP A 195 9.10 -7.01 18.19
C ASP A 195 9.06 -5.69 18.98
N LYS A 196 9.95 -5.52 19.98
CA LYS A 196 10.02 -4.30 20.79
C LYS A 196 10.75 -3.20 20.03
N TYR A 197 10.30 -1.95 20.19
CA TYR A 197 10.92 -0.80 19.50
C TYR A 197 12.28 -0.36 20.08
N GLU A 198 12.64 -0.85 21.27
CA GLU A 198 13.89 -0.54 21.97
C GLU A 198 14.14 0.97 22.12
N HIS A 199 15.13 1.52 21.41
CA HIS A 199 15.52 2.93 21.47
C HIS A 199 14.99 3.77 20.30
N HIS A 200 14.17 3.21 19.40
CA HIS A 200 13.74 3.90 18.18
C HIS A 200 12.47 4.74 18.41
N ASN A 201 12.45 5.96 17.86
CA ASN A 201 11.35 6.93 18.05
C ASN A 201 10.14 6.67 17.14
N TYR A 202 9.34 5.63 17.43
CA TYR A 202 8.13 5.30 16.64
C TYR A 202 6.91 6.18 16.96
N TRP A 203 6.93 6.92 18.08
CA TRP A 203 5.73 7.58 18.64
C TRP A 203 5.05 8.54 17.65
N GLY A 204 5.82 9.27 16.83
CA GLY A 204 5.29 10.25 15.88
C GLY A 204 4.45 9.64 14.76
N MET A 205 4.78 8.42 14.33
CA MET A 205 3.98 7.70 13.33
C MET A 205 2.61 7.31 13.89
N ARG A 206 2.56 6.83 15.14
CA ARG A 206 1.29 6.56 15.85
C ARG A 206 0.50 7.84 16.10
N ALA A 207 1.15 8.89 16.60
CA ALA A 207 0.54 10.20 16.85
C ALA A 207 -0.10 10.82 15.61
N PHE A 208 0.54 10.67 14.44
CA PHE A 208 -0.02 11.11 13.16
C PHE A 208 -1.29 10.33 12.77
N CYS A 209 -1.28 9.00 12.91
CA CYS A 209 -2.46 8.16 12.68
C CYS A 209 -3.60 8.52 13.64
N ALA A 210 -3.28 8.72 14.92
CA ALA A 210 -4.24 9.11 15.95
C ALA A 210 -4.84 10.49 15.69
N ALA A 211 -4.04 11.47 15.28
CA ALA A 211 -4.51 12.82 14.93
C ALA A 211 -5.54 12.79 13.79
N LEU A 212 -5.26 12.07 12.70
CA LEU A 212 -6.20 11.91 11.59
C LEU A 212 -7.44 11.10 12.00
N GLY A 213 -7.27 10.08 12.85
CA GLY A 213 -8.37 9.33 13.46
C GLY A 213 -9.28 10.21 14.35
N SER A 214 -8.72 11.20 15.05
CA SER A 214 -9.46 12.15 15.89
C SER A 214 -10.29 13.16 15.10
N CYS A 215 -10.07 13.30 13.80
CA CYS A 215 -10.95 14.08 12.92
C CYS A 215 -12.23 13.33 12.53
N LEU A 216 -12.29 11.99 12.68
CA LEU A 216 -13.44 11.19 12.21
C LEU A 216 -14.75 11.53 12.95
N PRO A 217 -14.81 11.62 14.30
CA PRO A 217 -16.05 11.98 14.98
C PRO A 217 -16.49 13.45 14.76
N PRO A 218 -15.60 14.47 14.76
CA PRO A 218 -15.95 15.82 14.30
C PRO A 218 -16.49 15.87 12.87
N PHE A 219 -15.92 15.10 11.92
CA PHE A 219 -16.45 15.03 10.56
C PHE A 219 -17.83 14.38 10.52
N ALA A 220 -18.06 13.28 11.25
CA ALA A 220 -19.38 12.66 11.36
C ALA A 220 -20.42 13.60 12.00
N PHE A 221 -20.03 14.35 13.04
CA PHE A 221 -20.87 15.38 13.65
C PHE A 221 -21.30 16.42 12.61
N LEU A 222 -20.35 16.99 11.88
CA LEU A 222 -20.62 18.03 10.88
C LEU A 222 -21.46 17.49 9.71
N ILE A 223 -21.17 16.29 9.18
CA ILE A 223 -21.96 15.66 8.11
C ILE A 223 -23.41 15.47 8.56
N VAL A 224 -23.63 14.86 9.74
CA VAL A 224 -24.99 14.58 10.23
C VAL A 224 -25.71 15.87 10.64
N LEU A 225 -25.00 16.88 11.16
CA LEU A 225 -25.59 18.20 11.44
C LEU A 225 -26.10 18.87 10.16
N GLU A 226 -25.32 18.87 9.08
CA GLU A 226 -25.71 19.48 7.79
C GLU A 226 -26.81 18.68 7.07
N LEU A 227 -26.86 17.36 7.22
CA LEU A 227 -27.90 16.50 6.60
C LEU A 227 -29.23 16.49 7.38
N SER A 228 -29.19 16.64 8.70
CA SER A 228 -30.38 16.50 9.58
C SER A 228 -30.84 17.78 10.25
N HIS A 229 -30.04 18.84 10.22
CA HIS A 229 -30.25 20.09 10.97
C HIS A 229 -30.53 19.86 12.47
N SER A 230 -29.96 18.80 13.06
CA SER A 230 -30.30 18.32 14.41
C SER A 230 -29.05 17.99 15.23
N THR A 231 -28.73 18.85 16.20
CA THR A 231 -27.59 18.67 17.12
C THR A 231 -27.63 17.34 17.89
N PRO A 232 -28.77 16.82 18.40
CA PRO A 232 -28.82 15.52 19.05
C PRO A 232 -28.47 14.35 18.11
N ALA A 233 -28.93 14.40 16.84
CA ALA A 233 -28.60 13.39 15.83
C ALA A 233 -27.08 13.37 15.53
N ALA A 234 -26.51 14.57 15.36
CA ALA A 234 -25.07 14.75 15.15
C ALA A 234 -24.24 14.27 16.35
N LEU A 235 -24.70 14.56 17.58
CA LEU A 235 -24.04 14.11 18.81
C LEU A 235 -24.07 12.58 18.94
N ILE A 236 -25.19 11.92 18.64
CA ILE A 236 -25.28 10.45 18.64
C ILE A 236 -24.29 9.84 17.64
N ALA A 237 -24.28 10.33 16.38
CA ALA A 237 -23.35 9.85 15.36
C ALA A 237 -21.88 10.02 15.78
N ALA A 238 -21.53 11.17 16.38
CA ALA A 238 -20.19 11.41 16.90
C ALA A 238 -19.84 10.52 18.09
N SER A 239 -20.75 10.34 19.05
CA SER A 239 -20.54 9.51 20.23
C SER A 239 -20.33 8.03 19.88
N LEU A 240 -21.06 7.49 18.89
CA LEU A 240 -20.83 6.14 18.36
C LEU A 240 -19.37 5.97 17.90
N LEU A 241 -18.76 6.99 17.27
CA LEU A 241 -17.37 6.94 16.79
C LEU A 241 -16.32 7.39 17.82
N ILE A 242 -16.71 8.07 18.90
CA ILE A 242 -15.83 8.37 20.04
C ILE A 242 -15.66 7.14 20.92
N PHE A 243 -16.73 6.36 21.11
CA PHE A 243 -16.81 5.24 22.06
C PHE A 243 -16.74 3.84 21.40
N ASP A 244 -16.53 3.77 20.09
CA ASP A 244 -16.21 2.52 19.41
C ASP A 244 -14.72 2.14 19.59
N THR A 245 -14.51 0.99 20.21
CA THR A 245 -13.18 0.43 20.49
C THR A 245 -12.41 0.10 19.22
N GLY A 246 -13.08 -0.40 18.18
CA GLY A 246 -12.43 -0.76 16.92
C GLY A 246 -11.85 0.45 16.17
N CYS A 247 -12.60 1.54 16.11
CA CYS A 247 -12.17 2.81 15.54
C CYS A 247 -11.02 3.44 16.33
N ILE A 248 -11.00 3.29 17.65
CA ILE A 248 -9.85 3.69 18.48
C ILE A 248 -8.64 2.82 18.12
N THR A 249 -8.75 1.49 18.21
CA THR A 249 -7.65 0.55 17.89
C THR A 249 -7.05 0.86 16.52
N LEU A 250 -7.85 0.97 15.45
CA LEU A 250 -7.31 1.30 14.13
C LEU A 250 -6.62 2.66 14.08
N SER A 251 -7.08 3.66 14.85
CA SER A 251 -6.50 5.01 14.88
C SER A 251 -5.15 5.08 15.60
N GLN A 252 -4.88 4.21 16.59
CA GLN A 252 -3.70 4.35 17.46
C GLN A 252 -2.41 3.78 16.86
N TYR A 253 -2.50 2.83 15.94
CA TYR A 253 -1.34 2.12 15.38
C TYR A 253 -0.92 2.66 14.02
N ILE A 254 0.30 2.33 13.60
CA ILE A 254 0.89 2.73 12.31
C ILE A 254 0.19 1.98 11.15
N LEU A 255 -1.00 2.46 10.77
CA LEU A 255 -1.88 1.86 9.76
C LEU A 255 -2.27 2.87 8.68
N LEU A 256 -2.62 2.37 7.48
CA LEU A 256 -3.16 3.21 6.41
C LEU A 256 -4.64 3.57 6.62
N ASP A 257 -5.37 2.81 7.42
CA ASP A 257 -6.83 2.92 7.54
C ASP A 257 -7.31 4.23 8.18
N PRO A 258 -6.66 4.82 9.21
CA PRO A 258 -7.01 6.16 9.71
C PRO A 258 -6.88 7.24 8.64
N ILE A 259 -5.81 7.15 7.83
CA ILE A 259 -5.54 8.09 6.74
C ILE A 259 -6.58 7.94 5.63
N LEU A 260 -6.95 6.69 5.27
CA LEU A 260 -8.01 6.40 4.31
C LEU A 260 -9.36 6.95 4.80
N MET A 261 -9.74 6.61 6.04
CA MET A 261 -11.00 7.04 6.65
C MET A 261 -11.08 8.56 6.76
N PHE A 262 -9.97 9.24 7.07
CA PHE A 262 -9.88 10.70 7.09
C PHE A 262 -10.23 11.30 5.73
N PHE A 263 -9.63 10.80 4.65
CA PHE A 263 -9.92 11.31 3.30
C PHE A 263 -11.31 10.92 2.79
N ILE A 264 -11.84 9.74 3.15
CA ILE A 264 -13.23 9.35 2.83
C ILE A 264 -14.22 10.30 3.52
N MET A 265 -14.10 10.48 4.84
CA MET A 265 -14.98 11.36 5.61
C MET A 265 -14.82 12.83 5.21
N GLY A 266 -13.60 13.27 4.93
CA GLY A 266 -13.31 14.60 4.39
C GLY A 266 -13.98 14.83 3.03
N SER A 267 -13.94 13.84 2.14
CA SER A 267 -14.63 13.90 0.83
C SER A 267 -16.15 14.00 0.98
N VAL A 268 -16.75 13.22 1.89
CA VAL A 268 -18.19 13.27 2.17
C VAL A 268 -18.58 14.62 2.80
N LEU A 269 -17.82 15.10 3.78
CA LEU A 269 -18.05 16.41 4.39
C LEU A 269 -17.97 17.54 3.36
N CYS A 270 -16.94 17.56 2.51
CA CYS A 270 -16.79 18.58 1.49
C CYS A 270 -17.89 18.49 0.42
N MET A 271 -18.32 17.28 0.04
CA MET A 271 -19.47 17.08 -0.85
C MET A 271 -20.77 17.60 -0.24
N VAL A 272 -21.06 17.30 1.03
CA VAL A 272 -22.27 17.81 1.72
C VAL A 272 -22.22 19.35 1.83
N ARG A 273 -21.08 19.92 2.22
CA ARG A 273 -20.89 21.38 2.27
C ARG A 273 -20.98 22.03 0.89
N PHE A 274 -20.49 21.39 -0.17
CA PHE A 274 -20.69 21.83 -1.56
C PHE A 274 -22.17 21.85 -1.94
N ASN A 275 -22.91 20.77 -1.61
CA ASN A 275 -24.36 20.68 -1.86
C ASN A 275 -25.15 21.79 -1.13
N THR A 276 -24.74 22.24 0.07
CA THR A 276 -25.43 23.37 0.75
C THR A 276 -25.24 24.71 0.03
N GLN A 277 -24.13 24.88 -0.71
CA GLN A 277 -23.88 26.10 -1.50
C GLN A 277 -24.65 26.14 -2.84
N ARG A 278 -25.58 25.21 -3.10
CA ARG A 278 -26.38 25.16 -4.35
C ARG A 278 -27.08 26.48 -4.73
N LEU A 279 -27.45 27.29 -3.74
CA LEU A 279 -28.13 28.58 -3.93
C LEU A 279 -27.18 29.73 -4.31
N ARG A 280 -25.86 29.51 -4.28
CA ARG A 280 -24.82 30.49 -4.62
C ARG A 280 -23.73 29.87 -5.51
N PRO A 281 -24.10 29.36 -6.71
CA PRO A 281 -23.17 28.71 -7.61
C PRO A 281 -22.04 29.67 -8.04
N PHE A 282 -20.87 29.13 -8.34
CA PHE A 282 -19.65 29.86 -8.73
C PHE A 282 -19.11 30.89 -7.72
N SER A 283 -19.69 30.99 -6.51
CA SER A 283 -19.12 31.79 -5.42
C SER A 283 -17.77 31.22 -4.94
N PHE A 284 -16.97 32.04 -4.25
CA PHE A 284 -15.69 31.58 -3.66
C PHE A 284 -15.88 30.36 -2.73
N SER A 285 -16.92 30.37 -1.89
CA SER A 285 -17.29 29.23 -1.03
C SER A 285 -17.61 27.98 -1.85
N TRP A 286 -18.40 28.14 -2.92
CA TRP A 286 -18.77 27.04 -3.82
C TRP A 286 -17.54 26.40 -4.49
N TRP A 287 -16.62 27.22 -5.01
CA TRP A 287 -15.35 26.74 -5.57
C TRP A 287 -14.44 26.11 -4.51
N PHE A 288 -14.34 26.70 -3.32
CA PHE A 288 -13.53 26.16 -2.22
C PHE A 288 -13.96 24.74 -1.85
N TRP A 289 -15.25 24.50 -1.61
CA TRP A 289 -15.75 23.16 -1.29
C TRP A 289 -15.65 22.18 -2.45
N LEU A 290 -15.81 22.63 -3.70
CA LEU A 290 -15.63 21.80 -4.90
C LEU A 290 -14.18 21.31 -5.04
N LEU A 291 -13.22 22.23 -4.97
CA LEU A 291 -11.79 21.92 -5.10
C LEU A 291 -11.29 21.10 -3.91
N LEU A 292 -11.75 21.40 -2.70
CA LEU A 292 -11.42 20.62 -1.50
C LEU A 292 -11.98 19.19 -1.55
N THR A 293 -13.19 19.01 -2.10
CA THR A 293 -13.72 17.67 -2.42
C THR A 293 -12.75 16.93 -3.35
N GLY A 294 -12.29 17.58 -4.43
CA GLY A 294 -11.30 17.01 -5.35
C GLY A 294 -9.98 16.60 -4.68
N VAL A 295 -9.44 17.46 -3.81
CA VAL A 295 -8.23 17.16 -3.01
C VAL A 295 -8.45 15.93 -2.13
N CYS A 296 -9.57 15.86 -1.40
CA CYS A 296 -9.87 14.72 -0.54
C CYS A 296 -10.09 13.42 -1.33
N LEU A 297 -10.75 13.46 -2.50
CA LEU A 297 -10.91 12.29 -3.38
C LEU A 297 -9.56 11.76 -3.89
N SER A 298 -8.65 12.67 -4.29
CA SER A 298 -7.27 12.30 -4.63
C SER A 298 -6.54 11.67 -3.45
N GLY A 299 -6.76 12.20 -2.24
CA GLY A 299 -6.20 11.66 -1.00
C GLY A 299 -6.67 10.23 -0.74
N SER A 300 -7.98 9.96 -0.84
CA SER A 300 -8.51 8.61 -0.60
C SER A 300 -7.98 7.59 -1.61
N LEU A 301 -7.92 7.96 -2.90
CA LEU A 301 -7.35 7.09 -3.94
C LEU A 301 -5.84 6.91 -3.78
N GLY A 302 -5.14 7.97 -3.35
CA GLY A 302 -3.70 7.97 -3.08
C GLY A 302 -3.27 7.10 -1.89
N VAL A 303 -4.18 6.73 -0.98
CA VAL A 303 -3.90 5.86 0.18
C VAL A 303 -4.19 4.39 -0.12
N LYS A 304 -5.42 4.04 -0.54
CA LYS A 304 -5.85 2.66 -0.85
C LYS A 304 -6.90 2.72 -1.97
N PHE A 305 -6.89 1.76 -2.90
CA PHE A 305 -7.88 1.70 -4.00
C PHE A 305 -9.35 1.56 -3.55
N VAL A 306 -9.62 1.23 -2.28
CA VAL A 306 -10.96 1.30 -1.66
C VAL A 306 -11.55 2.72 -1.74
N GLY A 307 -10.70 3.76 -1.83
CA GLY A 307 -11.12 5.14 -2.10
C GLY A 307 -11.88 5.35 -3.42
N LEU A 308 -11.85 4.40 -4.35
CA LEU A 308 -12.72 4.43 -5.54
C LEU A 308 -14.22 4.42 -5.18
N PHE A 309 -14.60 3.86 -4.04
CA PHE A 309 -16.00 3.80 -3.62
C PHE A 309 -16.55 5.16 -3.17
N VAL A 310 -15.72 6.03 -2.56
CA VAL A 310 -16.12 7.42 -2.26
C VAL A 310 -16.10 8.29 -3.52
N ILE A 311 -15.19 8.05 -4.47
CA ILE A 311 -15.23 8.68 -5.80
C ILE A 311 -16.56 8.33 -6.51
N LEU A 312 -17.00 7.07 -6.46
CA LEU A 312 -18.28 6.65 -7.04
C LEU A 312 -19.48 7.28 -6.31
N LEU A 313 -19.45 7.39 -4.97
CA LEU A 313 -20.49 8.07 -4.19
C LEU A 313 -20.63 9.55 -4.59
N VAL A 314 -19.50 10.28 -4.63
CA VAL A 314 -19.49 11.70 -5.05
C VAL A 314 -19.89 11.83 -6.52
N GLY A 315 -19.47 10.89 -7.39
CA GLY A 315 -19.87 10.83 -8.79
C GLY A 315 -21.38 10.68 -8.98
N ILE A 316 -22.02 9.76 -8.24
CA ILE A 316 -23.48 9.56 -8.29
C ILE A 316 -24.22 10.79 -7.75
N ASN A 317 -23.78 11.36 -6.62
CA ASN A 317 -24.34 12.63 -6.10
C ASN A 317 -24.24 13.76 -7.15
N THR A 318 -23.08 13.87 -7.81
CA THR A 318 -22.82 14.89 -8.83
C THR A 318 -23.65 14.69 -10.09
N ALA A 319 -23.82 13.45 -10.55
CA ALA A 319 -24.69 13.12 -11.67
C ALA A 319 -26.17 13.42 -11.36
N PHE A 320 -26.62 13.15 -10.14
CA PHE A 320 -27.96 13.48 -9.67
C PHE A 320 -28.21 14.99 -9.53
N ASP A 321 -27.21 15.74 -9.07
CA ASP A 321 -27.24 17.22 -9.02
C ASP A 321 -27.27 17.82 -10.43
N LEU A 322 -26.45 17.31 -11.37
CA LEU A 322 -26.51 17.70 -12.77
C LEU A 322 -27.86 17.35 -13.42
N TRP A 323 -28.44 16.19 -13.09
CA TRP A 323 -29.79 15.81 -13.56
C TRP A 323 -30.87 16.77 -13.04
N ARG A 324 -30.77 17.22 -11.78
CA ARG A 324 -31.67 18.25 -11.22
C ARG A 324 -31.53 19.59 -11.93
N LEU A 325 -30.30 20.03 -12.19
CA LEU A 325 -30.01 21.27 -12.91
C LEU A 325 -30.47 21.24 -14.37
N LEU A 326 -30.38 20.08 -15.03
CA LEU A 326 -30.89 19.89 -16.40
C LEU A 326 -32.42 19.94 -16.47
N GLY A 327 -33.11 19.55 -15.39
CA GLY A 327 -34.57 19.66 -15.26
C GLY A 327 -35.07 21.05 -14.86
N ASP A 328 -34.19 21.99 -14.52
CA ASP A 328 -34.57 23.36 -14.14
C ASP A 328 -34.67 24.24 -15.40
N LEU A 329 -35.91 24.42 -15.87
CA LEU A 329 -36.23 25.23 -17.06
C LEU A 329 -35.92 26.73 -16.91
N SER A 330 -35.51 27.20 -15.72
CA SER A 330 -35.04 28.58 -15.53
C SER A 330 -33.57 28.81 -15.91
N LEU A 331 -32.80 27.72 -16.09
CA LEU A 331 -31.37 27.79 -16.40
C LEU A 331 -31.09 27.66 -17.90
N SER A 332 -30.10 28.41 -18.40
CA SER A 332 -29.65 28.28 -19.79
C SER A 332 -28.76 27.05 -19.99
N LEU A 333 -28.74 26.49 -21.20
CA LEU A 333 -27.81 25.41 -21.58
C LEU A 333 -26.34 25.82 -21.40
N LEU A 334 -26.04 27.11 -21.54
CA LEU A 334 -24.68 27.64 -21.33
C LEU A 334 -24.30 27.66 -19.85
N ASP A 335 -25.25 27.94 -18.95
CA ASP A 335 -25.02 27.86 -17.50
C ASP A 335 -24.92 26.41 -17.03
N PHE A 336 -25.73 25.50 -17.58
CA PHE A 336 -25.53 24.05 -17.40
C PHE A 336 -24.12 23.62 -17.87
N GLY A 337 -23.66 24.12 -19.02
CA GLY A 337 -22.30 23.91 -19.53
C GLY A 337 -21.21 24.36 -18.56
N LYS A 338 -21.34 25.56 -17.95
CA LYS A 338 -20.44 26.03 -16.88
C LYS A 338 -20.46 25.09 -15.67
N HIS A 339 -21.66 24.64 -15.25
CA HIS A 339 -21.83 23.72 -14.11
C HIS A 339 -21.14 22.37 -14.36
N LEU A 340 -21.25 21.84 -15.58
CA LEU A 340 -20.58 20.60 -16.01
C LEU A 340 -19.06 20.78 -16.04
N LEU A 341 -18.55 21.79 -16.73
CA LEU A 341 -17.10 22.05 -16.86
C LEU A 341 -16.43 22.27 -15.50
N ALA A 342 -17.07 23.02 -14.59
CA ALA A 342 -16.55 23.21 -13.24
C ALA A 342 -16.44 21.90 -12.45
N ARG A 343 -17.45 21.02 -12.55
CA ARG A 343 -17.44 19.68 -11.92
C ARG A 343 -16.38 18.77 -12.54
N VAL A 344 -16.21 18.76 -13.87
CA VAL A 344 -15.14 18.02 -14.56
C VAL A 344 -13.76 18.50 -14.10
N PHE A 345 -13.55 19.82 -13.99
CA PHE A 345 -12.31 20.39 -13.49
C PHE A 345 -12.03 19.98 -12.03
N GLY A 346 -12.97 20.24 -11.12
CA GLY A 346 -12.78 20.03 -9.69
C GLY A 346 -12.82 18.57 -9.22
N LEU A 347 -13.57 17.69 -9.89
CA LEU A 347 -13.83 16.31 -9.45
C LEU A 347 -13.20 15.23 -10.36
N ILE A 348 -12.59 15.60 -11.50
CA ILE A 348 -11.89 14.65 -12.38
C ILE A 348 -10.47 15.12 -12.67
N MET A 349 -10.29 16.31 -13.25
CA MET A 349 -8.97 16.79 -13.66
C MET A 349 -8.05 17.07 -12.47
N LEU A 350 -8.54 17.80 -11.46
CA LEU A 350 -7.76 18.10 -10.25
C LEU A 350 -7.38 16.82 -9.47
N PRO A 351 -8.29 15.86 -9.18
CA PRO A 351 -7.92 14.63 -8.51
C PRO A 351 -6.89 13.80 -9.28
N LEU A 352 -7.01 13.70 -10.61
CA LEU A 352 -6.07 12.96 -11.45
C LEU A 352 -4.69 13.62 -11.47
N PHE A 353 -4.64 14.96 -11.54
CA PHE A 353 -3.39 15.72 -11.45
C PHE A 353 -2.68 15.54 -10.10
N LEU A 354 -3.42 15.61 -8.99
CA LEU A 354 -2.87 15.39 -7.65
C LEU A 354 -2.41 13.93 -7.47
N TYR A 355 -3.17 12.96 -7.98
CA TYR A 355 -2.83 11.55 -7.92
C TYR A 355 -1.56 11.21 -8.73
N THR A 356 -1.43 11.76 -9.94
CA THR A 356 -0.20 11.62 -10.73
C THR A 356 0.99 12.31 -10.07
N THR A 357 0.78 13.48 -9.45
CA THR A 357 1.81 14.19 -8.65
C THR A 357 2.27 13.36 -7.45
N ILE A 358 1.37 12.69 -6.74
CA ILE A 358 1.68 11.77 -5.63
C ILE A 358 2.63 10.64 -6.08
N PHE A 359 2.41 10.06 -7.26
CA PHE A 359 3.32 9.06 -7.82
C PHE A 359 4.64 9.66 -8.32
N ALA A 360 4.64 10.89 -8.87
CA ALA A 360 5.87 11.58 -9.23
C ALA A 360 6.77 11.80 -8.00
N VAL A 361 6.21 12.27 -6.88
CA VAL A 361 6.93 12.39 -5.59
C VAL A 361 7.46 11.03 -5.12
N HIS A 362 6.64 9.98 -5.16
CA HIS A 362 7.07 8.62 -4.77
C HIS A 362 8.32 8.14 -5.54
N PHE A 363 8.35 8.27 -6.88
CA PHE A 363 9.50 7.86 -7.71
C PHE A 363 10.70 8.82 -7.66
N ILE A 364 10.52 10.06 -7.19
CA ILE A 364 11.62 11.01 -6.93
C ILE A 364 12.28 10.72 -5.58
N VAL A 365 11.49 10.37 -4.56
CA VAL A 365 11.99 10.06 -3.22
C VAL A 365 12.68 8.69 -3.18
N LEU A 366 12.08 7.65 -3.77
CA LEU A 366 12.63 6.29 -3.80
C LEU A 366 13.60 6.11 -4.98
N ASN A 367 14.83 6.62 -4.82
CA ASN A 367 15.83 6.64 -5.89
C ASN A 367 16.94 5.58 -5.77
N ARG A 368 16.92 4.71 -4.75
CA ARG A 368 17.90 3.62 -4.57
C ARG A 368 17.26 2.25 -4.82
N SER A 369 18.07 1.24 -5.16
CA SER A 369 17.62 -0.16 -5.23
C SER A 369 17.10 -0.65 -3.88
N GLY A 370 16.27 -1.69 -3.91
CA GLY A 370 15.62 -2.24 -2.73
C GLY A 370 14.71 -3.41 -3.09
N PRO A 371 14.15 -4.15 -2.11
CA PRO A 371 13.59 -5.48 -2.32
C PRO A 371 12.35 -5.55 -3.23
N GLY A 372 11.81 -4.42 -3.67
CA GLY A 372 10.70 -4.35 -4.63
C GLY A 372 11.09 -4.11 -6.08
N ASP A 373 12.37 -3.87 -6.41
CA ASP A 373 12.80 -3.53 -7.76
C ASP A 373 12.60 -4.69 -8.77
N GLY A 374 12.77 -5.94 -8.32
CA GLY A 374 12.56 -7.17 -9.08
C GLY A 374 11.15 -7.35 -9.67
N PHE A 375 10.13 -6.63 -9.15
CA PHE A 375 8.77 -6.66 -9.68
C PHE A 375 8.56 -5.78 -10.93
N PHE A 376 9.49 -4.88 -11.21
CA PHE A 376 9.45 -3.92 -12.31
C PHE A 376 10.41 -4.30 -13.44
N SER A 377 10.16 -3.75 -14.63
CA SER A 377 11.03 -3.90 -15.81
C SER A 377 12.48 -3.53 -15.50
N SER A 378 13.39 -4.26 -16.13
CA SER A 378 14.83 -4.01 -16.04
C SER A 378 15.21 -2.60 -16.56
N ALA A 379 14.40 -2.04 -17.46
CA ALA A 379 14.48 -0.63 -17.86
C ALA A 379 14.17 0.33 -16.69
N PHE A 380 13.15 0.08 -15.87
CA PHE A 380 12.90 0.85 -14.64
C PHE A 380 14.04 0.66 -13.63
N GLN A 381 14.50 -0.57 -13.42
CA GLN A 381 15.59 -0.88 -12.48
C GLN A 381 16.88 -0.09 -12.76
N SER A 382 17.21 0.16 -14.04
CA SER A 382 18.35 1.02 -14.44
C SER A 382 18.30 2.46 -13.90
N ARG A 383 17.13 2.95 -13.47
CA ARG A 383 16.98 4.28 -12.83
C ARG A 383 17.44 4.29 -11.37
N LEU A 384 17.45 3.15 -10.69
CA LEU A 384 17.68 3.05 -9.25
C LEU A 384 19.17 2.98 -8.92
N ILE A 385 19.63 3.88 -8.04
CA ILE A 385 21.02 3.95 -7.59
C ILE A 385 21.36 2.69 -6.77
N GLY A 386 22.45 2.01 -7.11
CA GLY A 386 22.88 0.77 -6.47
C GLY A 386 22.30 -0.51 -7.10
N ASN A 387 21.51 -0.40 -8.17
CA ASN A 387 21.18 -1.55 -9.02
C ASN A 387 22.35 -1.86 -9.97
N ASN A 388 22.57 -3.15 -10.30
CA ASN A 388 23.63 -3.55 -11.24
C ASN A 388 23.45 -2.99 -12.66
N LEU A 389 22.23 -2.64 -13.07
CA LEU A 389 21.93 -1.99 -14.34
C LEU A 389 22.13 -0.46 -14.30
N HIS A 390 22.43 0.12 -13.14
CA HIS A 390 22.60 1.57 -13.00
C HIS A 390 23.93 2.02 -13.60
N ASN A 391 23.86 2.88 -14.62
CA ASN A 391 25.01 3.36 -15.39
C ASN A 391 25.83 2.24 -16.08
N ALA A 392 25.30 1.03 -16.20
CA ALA A 392 25.94 0.00 -17.01
C ALA A 392 25.94 0.41 -18.51
N SER A 393 26.91 -0.13 -19.25
CA SER A 393 27.06 0.07 -20.69
C SER A 393 27.05 -1.26 -21.41
N MET A 394 26.21 -1.41 -22.42
CA MET A 394 26.07 -2.66 -23.20
C MET A 394 25.61 -2.33 -24.62
N PRO A 395 25.77 -3.24 -25.60
CA PRO A 395 25.36 -2.93 -26.97
C PRO A 395 23.83 -2.92 -27.12
N GLU A 396 23.30 -1.97 -27.89
CA GLU A 396 21.85 -1.75 -28.02
C GLU A 396 21.10 -2.93 -28.68
N TYR A 397 21.71 -3.52 -29.70
CA TYR A 397 21.08 -4.51 -30.59
C TYR A 397 21.72 -5.88 -30.42
N LEU A 398 20.88 -6.92 -30.34
CA LEU A 398 21.35 -8.29 -30.33
C LEU A 398 22.04 -8.68 -31.64
N ALA A 399 23.21 -9.31 -31.56
CA ALA A 399 23.89 -9.91 -32.69
C ALA A 399 24.29 -11.38 -32.44
N TYR A 400 24.72 -12.08 -33.48
CA TYR A 400 25.34 -13.40 -33.33
C TYR A 400 26.73 -13.30 -32.67
N GLY A 401 27.07 -14.31 -31.86
CA GLY A 401 28.27 -14.33 -31.02
C GLY A 401 28.13 -13.53 -29.72
N SER A 402 26.93 -13.04 -29.39
CA SER A 402 26.67 -12.29 -28.16
C SER A 402 26.33 -13.23 -27.00
N VAL A 403 26.88 -12.93 -25.82
CA VAL A 403 26.47 -13.58 -24.57
C VAL A 403 25.41 -12.70 -23.90
N ILE A 404 24.28 -13.30 -23.50
CA ILE A 404 23.12 -12.59 -22.97
C ILE A 404 22.55 -13.25 -21.71
N THR A 405 21.84 -12.47 -20.89
CA THR A 405 20.90 -13.00 -19.90
C THR A 405 19.47 -12.75 -20.37
N VAL A 406 18.58 -13.73 -20.16
CA VAL A 406 17.21 -13.72 -20.69
C VAL A 406 16.23 -13.86 -19.53
N LYS A 407 15.35 -12.87 -19.32
CA LYS A 407 14.42 -12.80 -18.18
C LYS A 407 12.97 -12.88 -18.62
N ASN A 408 12.16 -13.64 -17.92
CA ASN A 408 10.73 -13.77 -18.23
C ASN A 408 9.94 -12.51 -17.80
N LEU A 409 8.95 -12.07 -18.58
CA LEU A 409 8.13 -10.89 -18.24
C LEU A 409 6.97 -11.16 -17.26
N ARG A 410 6.80 -12.40 -16.79
CA ARG A 410 5.88 -12.68 -15.68
C ARG A 410 6.35 -12.00 -14.40
N ILE A 411 5.41 -11.68 -13.50
CA ILE A 411 5.71 -11.30 -12.12
C ILE A 411 6.44 -12.47 -11.44
N ALA A 412 7.51 -12.14 -10.68
CA ALA A 412 8.48 -13.12 -10.19
C ALA A 412 8.94 -14.08 -11.31
N GLY A 413 9.19 -13.52 -12.50
CA GLY A 413 9.82 -14.19 -13.63
C GLY A 413 11.31 -14.34 -13.37
N GLY A 414 11.83 -15.56 -13.45
CA GLY A 414 13.26 -15.81 -13.36
C GLY A 414 14.01 -15.53 -14.66
N TYR A 415 15.32 -15.50 -14.54
CA TYR A 415 16.26 -15.63 -15.65
C TYR A 415 16.28 -17.08 -16.13
N LEU A 416 16.35 -17.30 -17.44
CA LEU A 416 16.59 -18.59 -18.04
C LEU A 416 17.92 -19.14 -17.52
N HIS A 417 17.90 -20.31 -16.91
CA HIS A 417 19.00 -20.85 -16.11
C HIS A 417 19.21 -22.33 -16.45
N SER A 418 20.46 -22.77 -16.47
CA SER A 418 20.78 -24.20 -16.57
C SER A 418 22.04 -24.53 -15.75
N HIS A 419 21.91 -25.46 -14.82
CA HIS A 419 22.98 -25.92 -13.92
C HIS A 419 23.32 -27.39 -14.21
N TRP A 420 24.46 -27.88 -13.71
CA TRP A 420 24.96 -29.24 -13.99
C TRP A 420 24.22 -30.33 -13.19
N HIS A 421 22.90 -30.38 -13.28
CA HIS A 421 22.08 -31.51 -12.79
C HIS A 421 21.17 -31.98 -13.92
N LEU A 422 20.90 -33.29 -13.95
CA LEU A 422 20.01 -33.92 -14.92
C LEU A 422 18.59 -34.03 -14.33
N TYR A 423 17.57 -34.14 -15.17
CA TYR A 423 16.24 -34.52 -14.67
C TYR A 423 16.29 -35.96 -14.08
N PRO A 424 15.62 -36.21 -12.94
CA PRO A 424 15.65 -37.51 -12.30
C PRO A 424 14.90 -38.58 -13.10
N GLU A 425 15.25 -39.85 -12.88
CA GLU A 425 14.58 -40.98 -13.54
C GLU A 425 13.06 -40.96 -13.30
N GLY A 426 12.30 -41.28 -14.35
CA GLY A 426 10.84 -41.19 -14.36
C GLY A 426 10.29 -39.77 -14.58
N VAL A 427 11.13 -38.73 -14.66
CA VAL A 427 10.72 -37.32 -14.85
C VAL A 427 11.20 -36.77 -16.21
N GLY A 428 10.82 -37.48 -17.27
CA GLY A 428 11.11 -37.08 -18.65
C GLY A 428 12.51 -37.50 -19.13
N ALA A 429 13.14 -36.69 -19.98
CA ALA A 429 14.45 -37.00 -20.55
C ALA A 429 15.58 -36.82 -19.53
N HIS A 430 16.50 -37.79 -19.43
CA HIS A 430 17.68 -37.71 -18.54
C HIS A 430 18.78 -36.79 -19.12
N GLN A 431 18.42 -35.51 -19.26
CA GLN A 431 19.22 -34.43 -19.84
C GLN A 431 19.33 -33.26 -18.86
N GLN A 432 20.17 -32.26 -19.18
CA GLN A 432 20.44 -31.14 -18.29
C GLN A 432 19.18 -30.32 -18.02
N GLN A 433 18.97 -29.96 -16.74
CA GLN A 433 17.81 -29.17 -16.33
C GLN A 433 17.87 -27.74 -16.87
N VAL A 434 16.76 -27.26 -17.44
CA VAL A 434 16.56 -25.86 -17.82
C VAL A 434 15.38 -25.31 -17.02
N THR A 435 15.61 -24.24 -16.29
CA THR A 435 14.67 -23.67 -15.31
C THR A 435 14.65 -22.14 -15.43
N ALA A 436 13.81 -21.50 -14.62
CA ALA A 436 13.86 -20.06 -14.42
C ALA A 436 14.25 -19.76 -12.96
N TYR A 437 15.42 -19.17 -12.78
CA TYR A 437 16.01 -18.83 -11.47
C TYR A 437 15.84 -17.35 -11.15
N LEU A 438 15.51 -17.00 -9.89
CA LEU A 438 15.11 -15.63 -9.53
C LEU A 438 16.28 -14.65 -9.34
N HIS A 439 17.51 -15.15 -9.20
CA HIS A 439 18.70 -14.34 -8.99
C HIS A 439 19.65 -14.45 -10.18
N LYS A 440 20.53 -13.45 -10.35
CA LYS A 440 21.58 -13.48 -11.39
C LYS A 440 22.72 -14.40 -10.97
N ASP A 441 23.10 -15.33 -11.83
CA ASP A 441 24.31 -16.14 -11.72
C ASP A 441 24.98 -16.39 -13.08
N TYR A 442 26.17 -17.00 -13.08
CA TYR A 442 26.88 -17.34 -14.32
C TYR A 442 26.13 -18.37 -15.18
N ASN A 443 25.24 -19.16 -14.57
CA ASN A 443 24.39 -20.15 -15.25
C ASN A 443 23.19 -19.50 -15.97
N ASN A 444 23.04 -18.17 -15.91
CA ASN A 444 22.09 -17.40 -16.72
C ASN A 444 22.67 -16.88 -18.04
N LEU A 445 23.94 -17.17 -18.34
CA LEU A 445 24.63 -16.68 -19.54
C LEU A 445 24.37 -17.62 -20.73
N TRP A 446 23.70 -17.10 -21.76
CA TRP A 446 23.38 -17.82 -23.00
C TRP A 446 24.12 -17.21 -24.19
N LEU A 447 24.76 -18.04 -25.01
CA LEU A 447 25.46 -17.60 -26.23
C LEU A 447 24.55 -17.69 -27.45
N VAL A 448 24.31 -16.57 -28.13
CA VAL A 448 23.50 -16.54 -29.36
C VAL A 448 24.35 -16.96 -30.56
N LYS A 449 24.24 -18.23 -30.96
CA LYS A 449 24.88 -18.79 -32.17
C LYS A 449 24.00 -18.66 -33.42
N ARG A 450 24.62 -18.82 -34.59
CA ARG A 450 23.91 -19.08 -35.85
C ARG A 450 23.55 -20.57 -35.92
N PRO A 451 22.49 -20.96 -36.64
CA PRO A 451 22.26 -22.36 -36.98
C PRO A 451 23.40 -22.89 -37.85
N ASP A 452 23.96 -24.04 -37.48
CA ASP A 452 24.83 -24.82 -38.35
C ASP A 452 23.95 -25.78 -39.17
N ASN A 453 24.28 -25.98 -40.46
CA ASN A 453 23.42 -26.72 -41.40
C ASN A 453 23.64 -28.24 -41.32
N SER A 454 23.10 -28.90 -40.30
CA SER A 454 23.08 -30.37 -40.19
C SER A 454 21.72 -30.87 -39.68
N ASP A 455 20.99 -31.59 -40.54
CA ASP A 455 19.63 -32.07 -40.28
C ASP A 455 19.61 -33.50 -39.69
N GLU A 456 19.35 -33.64 -38.39
CA GLU A 456 18.84 -34.89 -37.75
C GLU A 456 17.77 -34.54 -36.70
N SER A 457 16.75 -35.39 -36.51
CA SER A 457 15.56 -35.07 -35.71
C SER A 457 15.19 -36.13 -34.68
N ILE A 458 15.08 -35.73 -33.40
CA ILE A 458 14.59 -36.57 -32.29
C ILE A 458 13.13 -36.22 -31.91
N THR A 459 12.41 -37.17 -31.31
CA THR A 459 11.00 -37.03 -30.89
C THR A 459 10.82 -36.25 -29.57
N PRO A 460 9.82 -35.36 -29.46
CA PRO A 460 9.64 -34.50 -28.28
C PRO A 460 8.95 -35.21 -27.10
N ILE A 461 9.38 -34.87 -25.87
CA ILE A 461 8.92 -35.48 -24.60
C ILE A 461 8.04 -34.48 -23.81
N PRO A 462 6.94 -34.92 -23.15
CA PRO A 462 6.06 -34.04 -22.36
C PRO A 462 6.71 -33.50 -21.07
N SER A 463 6.32 -32.29 -20.66
CA SER A 463 6.91 -31.58 -19.51
C SER A 463 6.46 -32.14 -18.14
N PRO A 464 7.32 -32.03 -17.10
CA PRO A 464 7.18 -32.83 -15.88
C PRO A 464 6.00 -32.43 -14.98
N LEU A 465 5.68 -31.15 -14.81
CA LEU A 465 4.51 -30.72 -14.03
C LEU A 465 3.31 -30.35 -14.91
N THR A 466 3.56 -30.01 -16.17
CA THR A 466 2.53 -29.50 -17.08
C THR A 466 2.37 -30.44 -18.27
N LYS A 467 1.69 -31.59 -18.05
CA LYS A 467 1.52 -32.70 -19.02
C LYS A 467 0.98 -32.34 -20.43
N LYS A 468 0.51 -31.10 -20.65
CA LYS A 468 0.07 -30.55 -21.96
C LYS A 468 1.14 -29.71 -22.68
N HIS A 469 2.27 -29.43 -22.05
CA HIS A 469 3.42 -28.74 -22.64
C HIS A 469 4.55 -29.75 -22.89
N LEU A 470 5.51 -29.39 -23.73
CA LEU A 470 6.74 -30.15 -23.95
C LEU A 470 7.83 -29.74 -22.95
N GLN A 471 8.67 -30.70 -22.55
CA GLN A 471 9.85 -30.46 -21.71
C GLN A 471 10.88 -29.64 -22.51
N VAL A 472 11.66 -28.81 -21.80
CA VAL A 472 12.83 -28.13 -22.36
C VAL A 472 14.03 -28.55 -21.54
N THR A 473 15.10 -28.95 -22.23
CA THR A 473 16.32 -29.56 -21.67
C THR A 473 17.55 -28.93 -22.32
N GLY A 474 18.71 -29.10 -21.68
CA GLY A 474 20.01 -28.82 -22.29
C GLY A 474 20.65 -30.11 -22.79
N TYR A 475 21.14 -30.09 -24.03
CA TYR A 475 21.89 -31.17 -24.68
C TYR A 475 22.98 -30.59 -25.60
N GLY A 476 23.86 -31.45 -26.13
CA GLY A 476 24.96 -31.07 -27.01
C GLY A 476 26.24 -30.65 -26.26
N ILE A 477 27.32 -30.42 -27.02
CA ILE A 477 28.65 -30.03 -26.50
C ILE A 477 29.10 -28.78 -27.25
N ASN A 478 29.47 -27.70 -26.55
CA ASN A 478 29.90 -26.43 -27.14
C ASN A 478 28.93 -25.87 -28.22
N GLY A 479 27.65 -26.24 -28.19
CA GLY A 479 26.64 -25.87 -29.18
C GLY A 479 26.70 -26.64 -30.50
N SER A 480 27.35 -27.82 -30.56
CA SER A 480 27.00 -28.83 -31.56
C SER A 480 25.72 -29.52 -31.10
N GLY A 481 24.65 -29.35 -31.87
CA GLY A 481 23.28 -29.77 -31.56
C GLY A 481 22.54 -30.29 -32.79
N ASP A 482 21.24 -30.52 -32.66
CA ASP A 482 20.37 -30.98 -33.76
C ASP A 482 19.41 -29.86 -34.22
N VAL A 483 18.48 -30.14 -35.14
CA VAL A 483 17.54 -29.10 -35.62
C VAL A 483 16.50 -28.68 -34.58
N ASN A 484 16.38 -29.42 -33.48
CA ASN A 484 15.52 -29.12 -32.34
C ASN A 484 16.20 -28.20 -31.31
N ASP A 485 17.45 -27.81 -31.53
CA ASP A 485 18.08 -26.70 -30.79
C ASP A 485 17.75 -25.32 -31.42
N LEU A 486 16.96 -25.29 -32.50
CA LEU A 486 16.68 -24.07 -33.27
C LEU A 486 15.44 -23.31 -32.76
N TRP A 487 15.69 -22.13 -32.18
CA TRP A 487 14.65 -21.21 -31.72
C TRP A 487 14.58 -19.96 -32.60
N GLN A 488 13.46 -19.76 -33.27
CA GLN A 488 13.16 -18.52 -33.98
C GLN A 488 12.79 -17.43 -32.98
N VAL A 489 13.49 -16.29 -33.05
CA VAL A 489 13.19 -15.10 -32.24
C VAL A 489 12.14 -14.25 -32.95
N GLU A 490 11.11 -13.84 -32.23
CA GLU A 490 10.05 -12.95 -32.72
C GLU A 490 9.88 -11.77 -31.76
N VAL A 491 9.79 -10.54 -32.29
CA VAL A 491 9.57 -9.32 -31.50
C VAL A 491 8.06 -9.06 -31.35
N CYS A 492 7.53 -9.17 -30.13
CA CYS A 492 6.12 -8.90 -29.85
C CYS A 492 5.76 -7.44 -30.17
N GLY A 493 4.74 -7.25 -31.02
CA GLY A 493 4.29 -5.93 -31.47
C GLY A 493 5.19 -5.25 -32.50
N GLY A 494 6.26 -5.92 -32.96
CA GLY A 494 7.10 -5.48 -34.08
C GLY A 494 6.64 -6.07 -35.42
N LYS A 495 7.27 -5.64 -36.50
CA LYS A 495 7.18 -6.25 -37.83
C LYS A 495 8.24 -7.36 -37.97
N LYS A 496 8.00 -8.31 -38.87
CA LYS A 496 8.96 -9.38 -39.17
C LYS A 496 10.22 -8.76 -39.78
N GLY A 497 11.34 -8.88 -39.07
CA GLY A 497 12.63 -8.25 -39.43
C GLY A 497 13.06 -7.10 -38.51
N ASP A 498 12.21 -6.66 -37.58
CA ASP A 498 12.59 -5.64 -36.60
C ASP A 498 13.75 -6.14 -35.71
N PRO A 499 14.78 -5.31 -35.44
CA PRO A 499 15.93 -5.72 -34.65
C PRO A 499 15.59 -5.80 -33.16
N VAL A 500 16.16 -6.80 -32.48
CA VAL A 500 15.96 -7.00 -31.04
C VAL A 500 16.80 -5.99 -30.25
N LYS A 501 16.13 -5.07 -29.55
CA LYS A 501 16.74 -4.08 -28.64
C LYS A 501 16.78 -4.62 -27.22
N VAL A 502 17.95 -4.56 -26.58
CA VAL A 502 18.16 -4.97 -25.18
C VAL A 502 17.32 -4.08 -24.23
N LEU A 503 16.79 -4.65 -23.16
CA LEU A 503 15.82 -4.10 -22.19
C LEU A 503 14.45 -3.64 -22.74
N ARG A 504 14.34 -3.24 -24.01
CA ARG A 504 13.13 -2.62 -24.60
C ARG A 504 12.30 -3.60 -25.44
N SER A 505 12.91 -4.49 -26.22
CA SER A 505 12.17 -5.47 -27.02
C SER A 505 11.66 -6.62 -26.17
N LYS A 506 10.36 -6.90 -26.27
CA LYS A 506 9.75 -8.12 -25.76
C LYS A 506 9.86 -9.18 -26.85
N VAL A 507 10.55 -10.28 -26.56
CA VAL A 507 10.76 -11.36 -27.52
C VAL A 507 10.05 -12.65 -27.13
N ARG A 508 9.69 -13.45 -28.13
CA ARG A 508 9.30 -14.85 -27.98
C ARG A 508 10.32 -15.73 -28.67
N PHE A 509 10.53 -16.91 -28.11
CA PHE A 509 11.32 -17.97 -28.72
C PHE A 509 10.35 -19.05 -29.18
N LEU A 510 10.21 -19.20 -30.50
CA LEU A 510 9.38 -20.22 -31.13
C LEU A 510 10.30 -21.36 -31.57
N HIS A 511 10.06 -22.57 -31.09
CA HIS A 511 10.82 -23.75 -31.46
C HIS A 511 10.54 -24.14 -32.91
N ARG A 512 11.57 -24.27 -33.74
CA ARG A 512 11.42 -24.40 -35.20
C ARG A 512 10.70 -25.70 -35.61
N SER A 513 11.08 -26.85 -35.03
CA SER A 513 10.56 -28.15 -35.45
C SER A 513 9.13 -28.43 -35.00
N THR A 514 8.73 -27.96 -33.80
CA THR A 514 7.40 -28.26 -33.22
C THR A 514 6.47 -27.05 -33.13
N SER A 515 6.92 -25.85 -33.52
CA SER A 515 6.17 -24.59 -33.47
C SER A 515 5.60 -24.19 -32.10
N CYS A 516 6.11 -24.78 -31.00
CA CYS A 516 5.75 -24.40 -29.64
C CYS A 516 6.54 -23.15 -29.18
N VAL A 517 6.04 -22.44 -28.17
CA VAL A 517 6.67 -21.22 -27.64
C VAL A 517 7.27 -21.43 -26.25
N LEU A 518 8.50 -20.94 -26.03
CA LEU A 518 9.19 -21.01 -24.74
C LEU A 518 8.42 -20.25 -23.66
N CYS A 519 8.06 -20.93 -22.59
CA CYS A 519 7.09 -20.47 -21.59
C CYS A 519 7.53 -20.87 -20.18
N SER A 520 7.57 -19.90 -19.25
CA SER A 520 7.73 -20.19 -17.83
C SER A 520 6.36 -20.45 -17.19
N SER A 521 6.09 -21.70 -16.78
CA SER A 521 4.73 -22.12 -16.39
C SER A 521 4.23 -21.45 -15.10
N GLY A 522 5.15 -20.98 -14.25
CA GLY A 522 4.86 -20.37 -12.96
C GLY A 522 4.70 -21.37 -11.81
N LYS A 523 4.84 -22.66 -12.09
CA LYS A 523 4.95 -23.69 -11.05
C LYS A 523 6.38 -23.77 -10.55
N THR A 524 6.52 -23.89 -9.23
CA THR A 524 7.78 -24.23 -8.57
C THR A 524 8.06 -25.72 -8.75
N LEU A 525 9.27 -26.08 -9.16
CA LEU A 525 9.75 -27.45 -9.21
C LEU A 525 9.91 -28.03 -7.80
N PRO A 526 9.79 -29.35 -7.60
CA PRO A 526 10.12 -29.98 -6.32
C PRO A 526 11.62 -29.84 -5.99
N LYS A 527 12.03 -30.33 -4.80
CA LYS A 527 13.41 -30.23 -4.30
C LYS A 527 14.51 -30.71 -5.26
N TRP A 528 14.22 -31.65 -6.15
CA TRP A 528 15.18 -32.11 -7.18
C TRP A 528 15.51 -31.05 -8.24
N GLY A 529 14.63 -30.06 -8.43
CA GLY A 529 14.81 -28.89 -9.27
C GLY A 529 15.05 -27.62 -8.45
N TRP A 530 15.62 -27.78 -7.24
CA TRP A 530 16.08 -26.70 -6.36
C TRP A 530 15.01 -25.64 -6.02
N GLU A 531 13.73 -26.01 -6.04
CA GLU A 531 12.60 -25.09 -5.83
C GLU A 531 12.63 -23.87 -6.80
N GLN A 532 13.21 -24.08 -7.99
CA GLN A 532 13.24 -23.11 -9.09
C GLN A 532 11.95 -23.17 -9.92
N VAL A 533 11.72 -22.22 -10.83
CA VAL A 533 10.49 -22.19 -11.63
C VAL A 533 10.62 -23.07 -12.89
N GLU A 534 9.58 -23.83 -13.21
CA GLU A 534 9.49 -24.68 -14.40
C GLU A 534 9.52 -23.84 -15.71
N VAL A 535 10.39 -24.24 -16.65
CA VAL A 535 10.41 -23.77 -18.03
C VAL A 535 9.96 -24.90 -18.94
N THR A 536 9.11 -24.57 -19.92
CA THR A 536 8.44 -25.53 -20.82
C THR A 536 8.30 -24.94 -22.21
N CYS A 537 8.02 -25.77 -23.22
CA CYS A 537 7.58 -25.29 -24.52
C CYS A 537 6.07 -25.51 -24.67
N SER A 538 5.28 -24.44 -24.74
CA SER A 538 3.82 -24.51 -24.81
C SER A 538 3.36 -24.58 -26.27
N PRO A 539 2.49 -25.54 -26.65
CA PRO A 539 1.87 -25.54 -27.98
C PRO A 539 0.86 -24.39 -28.14
N TYR A 540 0.47 -23.73 -27.05
CA TYR A 540 -0.45 -22.60 -27.08
C TYR A 540 0.31 -21.30 -27.39
N VAL A 541 0.41 -20.94 -28.67
CA VAL A 541 1.14 -19.76 -29.20
C VAL A 541 0.48 -18.41 -28.82
N LYS A 542 -0.45 -18.39 -27.85
CA LYS A 542 -1.10 -17.16 -27.38
C LYS A 542 -0.07 -16.26 -26.70
N GLU A 543 -0.07 -14.97 -27.07
CA GLU A 543 0.74 -13.97 -26.38
C GLU A 543 0.27 -13.81 -24.93
N THR A 544 1.16 -14.13 -23.99
CA THR A 544 0.96 -13.96 -22.56
C THR A 544 2.27 -13.52 -21.92
N PRO A 545 2.27 -12.87 -20.74
CA PRO A 545 3.51 -12.49 -20.05
C PRO A 545 4.44 -13.68 -19.76
N ASN A 546 3.90 -14.91 -19.66
CA ASN A 546 4.65 -16.14 -19.41
C ASN A 546 5.46 -16.59 -20.64
N THR A 547 5.01 -16.26 -21.85
CA THR A 547 5.66 -16.59 -23.14
C THR A 547 6.54 -15.45 -23.68
N GLN A 548 6.54 -14.30 -23.00
CA GLN A 548 7.36 -13.13 -23.34
C GLN A 548 8.62 -13.07 -22.48
N TRP A 549 9.74 -12.79 -23.13
CA TRP A 549 11.06 -12.68 -22.53
C TRP A 549 11.71 -11.33 -22.89
N ASN A 550 12.62 -10.87 -22.04
CA ASN A 550 13.42 -9.67 -22.24
C ASN A 550 14.90 -10.06 -22.19
N ILE A 551 15.73 -9.41 -23.00
CA ILE A 551 17.18 -9.56 -22.94
C ILE A 551 17.68 -8.47 -21.99
N GLU A 552 18.31 -8.87 -20.88
CA GLU A 552 18.66 -7.94 -19.80
C GLU A 552 20.13 -7.51 -19.86
N ASP A 553 21.06 -8.44 -19.68
CA ASP A 553 22.48 -8.18 -19.88
C ASP A 553 22.91 -8.62 -21.27
N HIS A 554 23.83 -7.89 -21.89
CA HIS A 554 24.33 -8.16 -23.22
C HIS A 554 25.83 -7.85 -23.31
N ILE A 555 26.63 -8.85 -23.67
CA ILE A 555 28.08 -8.78 -23.80
C ILE A 555 28.46 -9.22 -25.21
N ASN A 556 29.01 -8.30 -26.00
CA ASN A 556 29.62 -8.61 -27.29
C ASN A 556 30.78 -7.64 -27.59
N PRO A 557 32.06 -8.09 -27.63
CA PRO A 557 33.20 -7.21 -27.86
C PRO A 557 33.28 -6.63 -29.29
N LYS A 558 32.44 -7.10 -30.22
CA LYS A 558 32.39 -6.63 -31.61
C LYS A 558 31.41 -5.48 -31.85
N LEU A 559 30.66 -5.06 -30.83
CA LEU A 559 29.65 -4.01 -30.92
C LEU A 559 29.99 -2.82 -30.01
N PRO A 560 29.63 -1.58 -30.39
CA PRO A 560 29.77 -0.43 -29.51
C PRO A 560 28.78 -0.50 -28.36
N ASN A 561 29.26 -0.25 -27.14
CA ASN A 561 28.41 -0.13 -25.96
C ASN A 561 27.70 1.23 -25.93
N ILE A 562 26.40 1.24 -25.65
CA ILE A 562 25.65 2.44 -25.30
C ILE A 562 25.46 2.52 -23.78
N SER A 563 25.33 3.72 -23.22
CA SER A 563 24.96 3.88 -21.81
C SER A 563 23.46 3.62 -21.61
N LEU A 564 23.10 2.76 -20.65
CA LEU A 564 21.70 2.45 -20.34
C LEU A 564 20.88 3.67 -19.89
N SER A 565 21.52 4.80 -19.54
CA SER A 565 20.85 6.07 -19.25
C SER A 565 19.91 6.54 -20.37
N VAL A 566 20.21 6.22 -21.63
CA VAL A 566 19.40 6.58 -22.81
C VAL A 566 18.13 5.72 -22.90
N LEU A 567 18.15 4.50 -22.37
CA LEU A 567 17.02 3.57 -22.43
C LEU A 567 16.02 3.73 -21.27
N LYS A 568 16.28 4.62 -20.30
CA LYS A 568 15.45 4.85 -19.11
C LYS A 568 13.98 5.16 -19.49
N PRO A 569 12.99 4.57 -18.79
CA PRO A 569 11.58 4.82 -19.08
C PRO A 569 11.12 6.21 -18.61
N THR A 570 10.24 6.81 -19.40
CA THR A 570 9.55 8.07 -19.11
C THR A 570 8.67 7.94 -17.86
N PHE A 571 8.29 9.07 -17.25
CA PHE A 571 7.41 9.05 -16.07
C PHE A 571 6.07 8.35 -16.34
N LEU A 572 5.47 8.56 -17.52
CA LEU A 572 4.18 7.94 -17.86
C LEU A 572 4.30 6.42 -18.08
N GLU A 573 5.38 5.95 -18.70
CA GLU A 573 5.67 4.51 -18.81
C GLU A 573 5.81 3.87 -17.41
N VAL A 574 6.55 4.50 -16.50
CA VAL A 574 6.74 4.03 -15.12
C VAL A 574 5.45 4.05 -14.30
N LEU A 575 4.66 5.13 -14.43
CA LEU A 575 3.36 5.24 -13.78
C LEU A 575 2.41 4.12 -14.23
N TRP A 576 2.34 3.88 -15.54
CA TRP A 576 1.51 2.84 -16.14
C TRP A 576 1.98 1.43 -15.73
N GLU A 577 3.28 1.16 -15.79
CA GLU A 577 3.88 -0.08 -15.31
C GLU A 577 3.55 -0.32 -13.83
N SER A 578 3.74 0.69 -12.97
CA SER A 578 3.41 0.58 -11.55
C SER A 578 1.95 0.19 -11.31
N HIS A 579 1.00 0.74 -12.07
CA HIS A 579 -0.41 0.39 -11.95
C HIS A 579 -0.68 -1.06 -12.39
N ILE A 580 -0.04 -1.52 -13.47
CA ILE A 580 -0.12 -2.92 -13.91
C ILE A 580 0.42 -3.87 -12.83
N VAL A 581 1.57 -3.56 -12.23
CA VAL A 581 2.17 -4.39 -11.17
C VAL A 581 1.30 -4.36 -9.90
N MET A 582 0.76 -3.20 -9.49
CA MET A 582 -0.18 -3.07 -8.37
C MET A 582 -1.46 -3.89 -8.57
N ILE A 583 -2.11 -3.76 -9.73
CA ILE A 583 -3.36 -4.49 -10.05
C ILE A 583 -3.11 -6.00 -10.04
N ARG A 584 -2.05 -6.46 -10.73
CA ARG A 584 -1.70 -7.89 -10.79
C ARG A 584 -1.28 -8.45 -9.43
N GLY A 585 -0.51 -7.69 -8.65
CA GLY A 585 -0.15 -8.06 -7.28
C GLY A 585 -1.38 -8.23 -6.40
N ASN A 586 -2.34 -7.31 -6.49
CA ASN A 586 -3.63 -7.40 -5.80
C ASN A 586 -4.45 -8.63 -6.24
N SER A 587 -4.50 -8.95 -7.54
CA SER A 587 -5.11 -10.19 -8.05
C SER A 587 -4.37 -11.48 -7.65
N GLY A 588 -3.09 -11.37 -7.26
CA GLY A 588 -2.27 -12.49 -6.79
C GLY A 588 -2.47 -12.84 -5.31
N LEU A 589 -3.06 -11.93 -4.51
CA LEU A 589 -3.37 -12.14 -3.08
C LEU A 589 -4.61 -13.03 -2.87
N LYS A 590 -4.54 -14.27 -3.38
CA LYS A 590 -5.55 -15.30 -3.15
C LYS A 590 -5.34 -15.95 -1.77
N PRO A 591 -6.41 -16.29 -1.05
CA PRO A 591 -6.28 -17.05 0.20
C PRO A 591 -5.63 -18.40 -0.09
N LYS A 592 -4.77 -18.88 0.83
CA LYS A 592 -4.29 -20.25 0.76
C LYS A 592 -5.40 -21.21 1.17
N ASP A 593 -5.41 -22.38 0.56
CA ASP A 593 -6.28 -23.47 0.98
C ASP A 593 -6.00 -23.78 2.48
N ASN A 594 -7.07 -23.85 3.27
CA ASN A 594 -7.10 -24.02 4.74
C ASN A 594 -6.82 -22.79 5.64
N GLU A 595 -6.58 -21.57 5.11
CA GLU A 595 -6.50 -20.36 5.96
C GLU A 595 -7.90 -19.76 6.24
N MET A 596 -8.36 -19.77 7.50
CA MET A 596 -9.62 -19.16 7.95
C MET A 596 -9.56 -17.62 7.93
N ASN A 597 -9.77 -17.05 6.74
CA ASN A 597 -9.88 -15.60 6.54
C ASN A 597 -11.29 -15.07 6.87
N SER A 598 -11.40 -13.81 7.29
CA SER A 598 -12.68 -13.19 7.63
C SER A 598 -13.56 -13.00 6.38
N LYS A 599 -14.85 -13.34 6.47
CA LYS A 599 -15.80 -13.18 5.35
C LYS A 599 -16.61 -11.88 5.52
N PRO A 600 -17.09 -11.23 4.44
CA PRO A 600 -17.84 -9.98 4.53
C PRO A 600 -18.98 -10.00 5.55
N TRP A 601 -19.77 -11.08 5.59
CA TRP A 601 -20.89 -11.23 6.51
C TRP A 601 -20.48 -11.36 8.00
N HIS A 602 -19.22 -11.70 8.32
CA HIS A 602 -18.74 -11.71 9.71
C HIS A 602 -18.74 -10.30 10.31
N TRP A 603 -18.56 -9.26 9.47
CA TRP A 603 -18.19 -7.94 9.95
C TRP A 603 -19.34 -7.19 10.64
N PRO A 604 -20.54 -7.00 10.03
CA PRO A 604 -21.59 -6.17 10.65
C PRO A 604 -22.12 -6.69 11.99
N ILE A 605 -22.02 -8.00 12.22
CA ILE A 605 -22.45 -8.68 13.46
C ILE A 605 -21.34 -8.82 14.51
N ASN A 606 -20.11 -8.36 14.22
CA ASN A 606 -18.91 -8.61 15.03
C ASN A 606 -18.59 -10.09 15.27
N TYR A 607 -18.86 -10.99 14.31
CA TYR A 607 -18.71 -12.44 14.53
C TYR A 607 -17.28 -12.83 14.96
N GLN A 608 -16.27 -12.30 14.27
CA GLN A 608 -14.87 -12.60 14.56
C GLN A 608 -14.04 -11.31 14.42
N GLY A 609 -13.29 -10.98 15.47
CA GLY A 609 -12.35 -9.86 15.48
C GLY A 609 -10.98 -10.26 14.92
N LEU A 610 -9.98 -9.40 15.13
CA LEU A 610 -8.62 -9.59 14.63
C LEU A 610 -7.59 -9.36 15.74
N ARG A 611 -6.73 -10.36 16.02
CA ARG A 611 -5.64 -10.23 16.99
C ARG A 611 -4.60 -9.24 16.47
N PHE A 612 -4.27 -8.23 17.28
CA PHE A 612 -3.30 -7.18 16.94
C PHE A 612 -1.92 -7.44 17.52
N SER A 613 -1.83 -8.04 18.71
CA SER A 613 -0.57 -8.49 19.29
C SER A 613 -0.77 -9.51 20.41
N GLY A 614 0.26 -10.33 20.62
CA GLY A 614 0.37 -11.30 21.72
C GLY A 614 -0.52 -12.54 21.57
N VAL A 615 0.01 -13.68 22.01
CA VAL A 615 -0.77 -14.91 22.27
C VAL A 615 -0.53 -15.40 23.70
N ASN A 616 0.63 -15.10 24.27
CA ASN A 616 1.03 -15.49 25.63
C ASN A 616 0.26 -14.69 26.70
N GLU A 617 0.00 -15.32 27.85
CA GLU A 617 -0.73 -14.74 28.99
C GLU A 617 0.03 -13.62 29.71
N THR A 618 1.36 -13.66 29.63
CA THR A 618 2.29 -12.70 30.25
C THR A 618 2.54 -11.45 29.40
N GLU A 619 2.14 -11.46 28.13
CA GLU A 619 2.36 -10.38 27.18
C GLU A 619 1.19 -9.39 27.13
N TYR A 620 1.47 -8.17 26.67
CA TYR A 620 0.44 -7.17 26.45
C TYR A 620 -0.32 -7.49 25.17
N ARG A 621 -1.61 -7.80 25.27
CA ARG A 621 -2.45 -8.18 24.12
C ARG A 621 -3.33 -7.02 23.67
N VAL A 622 -3.54 -6.93 22.36
CA VAL A 622 -4.47 -5.97 21.74
C VAL A 622 -5.35 -6.73 20.77
N TYR A 623 -6.66 -6.45 20.77
CA TYR A 623 -7.63 -7.17 19.93
C TYR A 623 -8.57 -6.19 19.24
N LEU A 624 -8.55 -6.19 17.91
CA LEU A 624 -9.46 -5.38 17.11
C LEU A 624 -10.84 -6.04 17.09
N LEU A 625 -11.73 -5.50 17.93
CA LEU A 625 -13.16 -5.73 17.90
C LEU A 625 -13.86 -4.38 18.07
N GLY A 626 -14.83 -4.10 17.21
CA GLY A 626 -15.75 -3.00 17.40
C GLY A 626 -16.58 -3.19 18.67
N ASN A 627 -17.06 -2.09 19.25
CA ASN A 627 -17.88 -2.15 20.45
C ASN A 627 -19.20 -2.89 20.11
N PRO A 628 -19.49 -4.06 20.71
CA PRO A 628 -20.64 -4.88 20.31
C PRO A 628 -21.99 -4.17 20.44
N VAL A 629 -22.18 -3.35 21.48
CA VAL A 629 -23.41 -2.59 21.68
C VAL A 629 -23.61 -1.57 20.55
N ILE A 630 -22.54 -0.88 20.17
CA ILE A 630 -22.55 0.12 19.09
C ILE A 630 -22.80 -0.54 17.73
N TRP A 631 -22.17 -1.68 17.45
CA TRP A 631 -22.29 -2.36 16.16
C TRP A 631 -23.65 -3.04 15.99
N TRP A 632 -24.18 -3.69 17.02
CA TRP A 632 -25.52 -4.28 16.98
C TRP A 632 -26.61 -3.19 16.94
N LEU A 633 -26.42 -2.05 17.62
CA LEU A 633 -27.30 -0.89 17.48
C LEU A 633 -27.26 -0.33 16.05
N ASN A 634 -26.08 -0.23 15.44
CA ASN A 634 -25.92 0.21 14.05
C ASN A 634 -26.63 -0.74 13.06
N LEU A 635 -26.52 -2.06 13.27
CA LEU A 635 -27.19 -3.06 12.46
C LEU A 635 -28.72 -3.01 12.62
N LEU A 636 -29.21 -2.88 13.85
CA LEU A 636 -30.64 -2.69 14.13
C LEU A 636 -31.17 -1.39 13.52
N SER A 637 -30.40 -0.30 13.63
CA SER A 637 -30.75 1.02 13.08
C SER A 637 -30.76 1.02 11.55
N LEU A 638 -29.88 0.25 10.92
CA LEU A 638 -29.89 0.02 9.47
C LEU A 638 -31.18 -0.69 9.01
N ALA A 639 -31.59 -1.74 9.72
CA ALA A 639 -32.85 -2.44 9.44
C ALA A 639 -34.08 -1.54 9.66
N LEU A 640 -34.10 -0.79 10.77
CA LEU A 640 -35.12 0.20 11.06
C LEU A 640 -35.17 1.31 10.00
N PHE A 641 -34.02 1.81 9.54
CA PHE A 641 -33.94 2.81 8.49
C PHE A 641 -34.57 2.32 7.18
N VAL A 642 -34.27 1.08 6.75
CA VAL A 642 -34.88 0.49 5.55
C VAL A 642 -36.40 0.35 5.70
N LEU A 643 -36.90 -0.05 6.88
CA LEU A 643 -38.33 -0.08 7.18
C LEU A 643 -38.96 1.33 7.13
N MET A 644 -38.33 2.32 7.75
CA MET A 644 -38.81 3.71 7.72
C MET A 644 -38.80 4.28 6.30
N LEU A 645 -37.76 4.00 5.50
CA LEU A 645 -37.62 4.47 4.12
C LEU A 645 -38.68 3.85 3.20
N THR A 646 -38.96 2.56 3.34
CA THR A 646 -40.01 1.86 2.57
C THR A 646 -41.40 2.40 2.94
N VAL A 647 -41.72 2.53 4.24
CA VAL A 647 -42.98 3.13 4.70
C VAL A 647 -43.13 4.58 4.22
N ALA A 648 -42.09 5.40 4.32
CA ALA A 648 -42.11 6.79 3.84
C ALA A 648 -42.32 6.88 2.32
N SER A 649 -41.68 5.99 1.55
CA SER A 649 -41.82 5.92 0.09
C SER A 649 -43.24 5.50 -0.32
N LEU A 650 -43.80 4.48 0.34
CA LEU A 650 -45.19 4.05 0.13
C LEU A 650 -46.20 5.13 0.51
N ALA A 651 -45.99 5.83 1.63
CA ALA A 651 -46.85 6.94 2.05
C ALA A 651 -46.82 8.12 1.05
N LYS A 652 -45.63 8.43 0.51
CA LYS A 652 -45.46 9.43 -0.56
C LYS A 652 -46.17 8.99 -1.85
N GLN A 653 -46.03 7.73 -2.26
CA GLN A 653 -46.70 7.18 -3.44
C GLN A 653 -48.23 7.15 -3.30
N ARG A 654 -48.75 6.93 -2.09
CA ARG A 654 -50.19 7.01 -1.76
C ARG A 654 -50.71 8.44 -1.56
N GLY A 655 -49.89 9.47 -1.79
CA GLY A 655 -50.32 10.87 -1.70
C GLY A 655 -50.62 11.37 -0.27
N VAL A 656 -50.10 10.72 0.76
CA VAL A 656 -50.31 11.13 2.16
C VAL A 656 -49.69 12.50 2.39
N LYS A 657 -50.51 13.52 2.69
CA LYS A 657 -50.04 14.86 3.02
C LYS A 657 -49.21 14.83 4.30
N MET A 658 -47.94 15.24 4.18
CA MET A 658 -47.01 15.38 5.30
C MET A 658 -46.88 16.86 5.65
N GLU A 659 -47.35 17.26 6.82
CA GLU A 659 -47.35 18.66 7.27
C GLU A 659 -46.29 18.94 8.35
N GLY A 660 -45.89 20.21 8.47
CA GLY A 660 -44.93 20.69 9.46
C GLY A 660 -43.61 19.92 9.51
N MET A 661 -43.14 19.63 10.73
CA MET A 661 -41.87 18.93 11.00
C MET A 661 -41.80 17.54 10.36
N ARG A 662 -42.93 16.85 10.15
CA ARG A 662 -42.94 15.50 9.57
C ARG A 662 -42.49 15.51 8.11
N LYS A 663 -42.72 16.61 7.38
CA LYS A 663 -42.19 16.81 6.02
C LYS A 663 -40.67 16.97 6.02
N VAL A 664 -40.12 17.73 6.97
CA VAL A 664 -38.66 17.96 7.10
C VAL A 664 -37.95 16.66 7.44
N HIS A 665 -38.40 15.95 8.48
CA HIS A 665 -37.81 14.67 8.86
C HIS A 665 -37.91 13.61 7.75
N CYS A 666 -39.02 13.55 7.01
CA CYS A 666 -39.17 12.67 5.85
C CYS A 666 -38.17 13.01 4.72
N HIS A 667 -37.95 14.30 4.45
CA HIS A 667 -36.95 14.76 3.49
C HIS A 667 -35.51 14.39 3.92
N THR A 668 -35.15 14.62 5.19
CA THR A 668 -33.87 14.20 5.78
C THR A 668 -33.67 12.68 5.68
N LEU A 669 -34.70 11.88 5.97
CA LEU A 669 -34.66 10.42 5.87
C LEU A 669 -34.40 9.97 4.42
N MET A 670 -35.14 10.53 3.45
CA MET A 670 -35.06 10.12 2.05
C MET A 670 -33.78 10.61 1.34
N GLU A 671 -33.39 11.88 1.50
CA GLU A 671 -32.21 12.43 0.83
C GLU A 671 -30.92 12.14 1.62
N GLY A 672 -30.84 12.59 2.87
CA GLY A 672 -29.63 12.48 3.69
C GLY A 672 -29.36 11.03 4.12
N GLY A 673 -30.37 10.35 4.67
CA GLY A 673 -30.27 8.94 5.01
C GLY A 673 -30.05 8.05 3.77
N GLY A 674 -30.71 8.36 2.65
CA GLY A 674 -30.50 7.66 1.37
C GLY A 674 -29.06 7.78 0.85
N MET A 675 -28.44 8.96 0.95
CA MET A 675 -27.04 9.18 0.62
C MET A 675 -26.09 8.37 1.52
N LEU A 676 -26.36 8.32 2.83
CA LEU A 676 -25.56 7.54 3.78
C LEU A 676 -25.70 6.03 3.56
N LEU A 677 -26.91 5.55 3.28
CA LEU A 677 -27.16 4.15 2.90
C LEU A 677 -26.44 3.78 1.60
N LEU A 678 -26.45 4.65 0.58
CA LEU A 678 -25.68 4.45 -0.65
C LEU A 678 -24.17 4.40 -0.34
N GLY A 679 -23.67 5.28 0.52
CA GLY A 679 -22.29 5.25 0.99
C GLY A 679 -21.91 3.92 1.65
N TRP A 680 -22.76 3.40 2.53
CA TRP A 680 -22.59 2.08 3.15
C TRP A 680 -22.58 0.95 2.10
N LEU A 681 -23.57 0.93 1.20
CA LEU A 681 -23.67 -0.08 0.14
C LEU A 681 -22.43 -0.11 -0.75
N LEU A 682 -21.95 1.05 -1.21
CA LEU A 682 -20.77 1.16 -2.07
C LEU A 682 -19.47 0.73 -1.37
N HIS A 683 -19.36 0.94 -0.05
CA HIS A 683 -18.18 0.52 0.72
C HIS A 683 -18.29 -0.90 1.29
N TYR A 684 -19.41 -1.62 1.11
CA TYR A 684 -19.60 -2.96 1.65
C TYR A 684 -19.85 -4.02 0.57
N LEU A 685 -20.79 -3.77 -0.35
CA LEU A 685 -21.22 -4.74 -1.36
C LEU A 685 -20.08 -5.26 -2.28
N PRO A 686 -19.11 -4.42 -2.74
CA PRO A 686 -18.04 -4.90 -3.60
C PRO A 686 -17.18 -6.02 -2.98
N PHE A 687 -17.07 -6.07 -1.65
CA PHE A 687 -16.29 -7.11 -0.96
C PHE A 687 -16.88 -8.52 -1.08
N TYR A 688 -18.17 -8.66 -1.42
CA TYR A 688 -18.76 -9.97 -1.75
C TYR A 688 -18.31 -10.52 -3.11
N ILE A 689 -17.85 -9.66 -4.02
CA ILE A 689 -17.44 -10.02 -5.39
C ILE A 689 -15.90 -10.19 -5.49
N MET A 690 -15.15 -9.68 -4.50
CA MET A 690 -13.69 -9.74 -4.48
C MET A 690 -13.15 -11.11 -4.07
N GLY A 691 -12.67 -11.91 -5.04
CA GLY A 691 -11.98 -13.19 -4.82
C GLY A 691 -10.53 -13.09 -4.30
N ARG A 692 -10.27 -12.24 -3.29
CA ARG A 692 -8.95 -12.04 -2.65
C ARG A 692 -9.04 -12.22 -1.13
N ILE A 693 -7.91 -12.19 -0.43
CA ILE A 693 -7.88 -12.19 1.05
C ILE A 693 -8.55 -10.92 1.60
N LEU A 694 -9.43 -11.09 2.60
CA LEU A 694 -10.16 -10.01 3.26
C LEU A 694 -10.08 -10.11 4.80
N TYR A 695 -9.98 -8.95 5.45
CA TYR A 695 -9.83 -8.79 6.90
C TYR A 695 -10.88 -7.84 7.47
N TYR A 696 -11.26 -8.03 8.73
CA TYR A 696 -12.27 -7.24 9.45
C TYR A 696 -12.09 -5.71 9.34
N HIS A 697 -10.86 -5.21 9.26
CA HIS A 697 -10.60 -3.76 9.08
C HIS A 697 -11.21 -3.17 7.79
N HIS A 698 -11.48 -3.97 6.76
CA HIS A 698 -12.05 -3.51 5.48
C HIS A 698 -13.48 -2.95 5.62
N TYR A 699 -14.21 -3.34 6.66
CA TYR A 699 -15.58 -2.86 6.90
C TYR A 699 -15.63 -1.45 7.50
N PHE A 700 -14.54 -0.96 8.11
CA PHE A 700 -14.59 0.29 8.88
C PHE A 700 -15.03 1.52 8.07
N PRO A 701 -14.61 1.72 6.81
CA PRO A 701 -15.19 2.75 5.96
C PRO A 701 -16.71 2.68 5.82
N ALA A 702 -17.30 1.48 5.71
CA ALA A 702 -18.75 1.29 5.70
C ALA A 702 -19.38 1.54 7.08
N MET A 703 -18.74 1.08 8.16
CA MET A 703 -19.18 1.32 9.55
C MET A 703 -19.34 2.82 9.87
N LEU A 704 -18.48 3.69 9.32
CA LEU A 704 -18.63 5.15 9.44
C LEU A 704 -19.98 5.65 8.88
N PHE A 705 -20.35 5.20 7.67
CA PHE A 705 -21.65 5.51 7.08
C PHE A 705 -22.81 4.92 7.89
N SER A 706 -22.66 3.70 8.42
CA SER A 706 -23.65 3.07 9.29
C SER A 706 -23.88 3.85 10.59
N SER A 707 -22.81 4.32 11.24
CA SER A 707 -22.89 5.13 12.47
C SER A 707 -23.52 6.51 12.23
N MET A 708 -23.20 7.15 11.10
CA MET A 708 -23.88 8.38 10.68
C MET A 708 -25.37 8.13 10.38
N LEU A 709 -25.69 7.01 9.72
CA LEU A 709 -27.07 6.63 9.42
C LEU A 709 -27.89 6.44 10.70
N THR A 710 -27.33 5.75 11.71
CA THR A 710 -27.93 5.61 13.06
C THR A 710 -28.27 6.96 13.68
N GLY A 711 -27.35 7.94 13.62
CA GLY A 711 -27.63 9.30 14.08
C GLY A 711 -28.78 9.97 13.32
N THR A 712 -28.86 9.81 11.99
CA THR A 712 -29.96 10.38 11.17
C THR A 712 -31.30 9.65 11.33
N THR A 713 -31.31 8.41 11.81
CA THR A 713 -32.52 7.56 11.95
C THR A 713 -33.32 7.98 13.18
N ASN A 714 -33.94 9.16 13.09
CA ASN A 714 -34.60 9.80 14.22
C ASN A 714 -36.02 9.23 14.44
N LEU A 715 -36.24 8.62 15.60
CA LEU A 715 -37.53 8.05 16.03
C LEU A 715 -38.68 9.08 16.12
N HIS A 716 -38.42 10.39 16.00
CA HIS A 716 -39.45 11.44 15.94
C HIS A 716 -40.45 11.26 14.78
N LEU A 717 -40.19 10.41 13.79
CA LEU A 717 -41.19 10.08 12.76
C LEU A 717 -42.28 9.11 13.28
N LEU A 718 -41.98 8.32 14.30
CA LEU A 718 -42.84 7.26 14.85
C LEU A 718 -43.70 7.74 16.02
N PHE A 719 -43.22 8.72 16.80
CA PHE A 719 -43.90 9.21 17.99
C PHE A 719 -44.40 10.64 17.82
N SER A 720 -45.72 10.83 17.88
CA SER A 720 -46.40 12.08 17.49
C SER A 720 -46.85 13.00 18.64
N SER A 721 -46.57 12.67 19.90
CA SER A 721 -47.12 13.37 21.08
C SER A 721 -46.12 14.32 21.74
N SER A 722 -46.61 15.40 22.39
CA SER A 722 -45.74 16.34 23.11
C SER A 722 -44.94 15.67 24.25
N ILE A 723 -45.54 14.67 24.90
CA ILE A 723 -44.89 13.84 25.94
C ILE A 723 -43.67 13.09 25.36
N SER A 724 -43.70 12.73 24.07
CA SER A 724 -42.58 12.08 23.39
C SER A 724 -41.31 12.92 23.40
N HIS A 725 -41.37 14.26 23.33
CA HIS A 725 -40.14 15.06 23.27
C HIS A 725 -39.30 14.98 24.56
N HIS A 726 -39.94 14.95 25.74
CA HIS A 726 -39.23 14.74 27.00
C HIS A 726 -38.73 13.30 27.13
N LEU A 727 -39.58 12.32 26.82
CA LEU A 727 -39.23 10.90 26.84
C LEU A 727 -38.04 10.60 25.91
N MET A 728 -38.03 11.17 24.71
CA MET A 728 -36.97 10.99 23.72
C MET A 728 -35.67 11.69 24.12
N ARG A 729 -35.71 12.89 24.71
CA ARG A 729 -34.50 13.52 25.27
C ARG A 729 -33.92 12.69 26.42
N GLY A 730 -34.77 12.15 27.29
CA GLY A 730 -34.36 11.20 28.34
C GLY A 730 -33.75 9.93 27.76
N GLY A 731 -34.39 9.33 26.75
CA GLY A 731 -33.88 8.16 26.03
C GLY A 731 -32.55 8.42 25.32
N GLN A 732 -32.36 9.59 24.70
CA GLN A 732 -31.09 10.01 24.09
C GLN A 732 -29.97 10.16 25.15
N PHE A 733 -30.29 10.72 26.32
CA PHE A 733 -29.33 10.84 27.42
C PHE A 733 -28.93 9.46 27.99
N ILE A 734 -29.92 8.57 28.21
CA ILE A 734 -29.68 7.19 28.64
C ILE A 734 -28.85 6.43 27.60
N LEU A 735 -29.11 6.62 26.31
CA LEU A 735 -28.35 6.02 25.21
C LEU A 735 -26.87 6.47 25.22
N LEU A 736 -26.62 7.77 25.42
CA LEU A 736 -25.26 8.31 25.53
C LEU A 736 -24.51 7.76 26.77
N LEU A 737 -25.19 7.66 27.93
CA LEU A 737 -24.63 6.99 29.11
C LEU A 737 -24.35 5.51 28.84
N GLY A 738 -25.22 4.83 28.10
CA GLY A 738 -25.03 3.44 27.66
C GLY A 738 -23.78 3.26 26.80
N PHE A 739 -23.47 4.21 25.91
CA PHE A 739 -22.23 4.18 25.12
C PHE A 739 -20.99 4.37 25.99
N ILE A 740 -21.02 5.29 26.96
CA ILE A 740 -19.91 5.53 27.90
C ILE A 740 -19.67 4.28 28.76
N TYR A 741 -20.72 3.68 29.32
CA TYR A 741 -20.63 2.47 30.12
C TYR A 741 -20.15 1.26 29.30
N SER A 742 -20.69 1.07 28.10
CA SER A 742 -20.25 0.03 27.18
C SER A 742 -18.79 0.20 26.78
N PHE A 743 -18.35 1.42 26.50
CA PHE A 743 -16.94 1.72 26.27
C PHE A 743 -16.08 1.41 27.49
N TYR A 744 -16.50 1.77 28.70
CA TYR A 744 -15.78 1.42 29.92
C TYR A 744 -15.58 -0.09 30.08
N LEU A 745 -16.55 -0.93 29.68
CA LEU A 745 -16.38 -2.39 29.68
C LEU A 745 -15.37 -2.86 28.61
N PHE A 746 -15.48 -2.36 27.36
CA PHE A 746 -14.71 -2.87 26.23
C PHE A 746 -13.38 -2.13 25.95
N HIS A 747 -13.08 -1.02 26.63
CA HIS A 747 -11.84 -0.24 26.44
C HIS A 747 -10.53 -1.04 26.50
N PRO A 748 -10.39 -2.13 27.30
CA PRO A 748 -9.15 -2.91 27.34
C PRO A 748 -8.83 -3.58 26.00
N LEU A 749 -9.84 -3.88 25.16
CA LEU A 749 -9.60 -4.44 23.82
C LEU A 749 -8.74 -3.51 22.95
N SER A 750 -8.96 -2.20 23.09
CA SER A 750 -8.27 -1.16 22.32
C SER A 750 -6.94 -0.72 22.92
N TYR A 751 -6.93 -0.34 24.20
CA TYR A 751 -5.72 0.15 24.86
C TYR A 751 -4.79 -0.98 25.30
N GLY A 752 -5.32 -2.18 25.53
CA GLY A 752 -4.58 -3.42 25.75
C GLY A 752 -4.88 -4.12 27.08
N MET A 753 -4.65 -5.43 27.10
CA MET A 753 -4.96 -6.38 28.18
C MET A 753 -3.73 -7.14 28.66
N ARG A 754 -3.82 -7.73 29.86
CA ARG A 754 -2.85 -8.68 30.46
C ARG A 754 -3.61 -9.78 31.21
N GLY A 755 -3.00 -10.95 31.40
CA GLY A 755 -3.59 -12.08 32.12
C GLY A 755 -4.12 -13.17 31.16
N PRO A 756 -4.87 -14.16 31.67
CA PRO A 756 -5.37 -15.27 30.84
C PRO A 756 -6.38 -14.80 29.77
N LEU A 757 -6.55 -15.61 28.72
CA LEU A 757 -7.54 -15.37 27.67
C LEU A 757 -8.96 -15.35 28.24
N ALA A 758 -9.90 -14.63 27.60
CA ALA A 758 -11.31 -14.59 27.99
C ALA A 758 -12.05 -15.95 27.83
N GLN A 759 -11.34 -16.99 27.40
CA GLN A 759 -11.78 -18.39 27.42
C GLN A 759 -11.64 -19.02 28.82
N ASP A 760 -10.70 -18.53 29.63
CA ASP A 760 -10.48 -18.97 31.01
C ASP A 760 -11.50 -18.29 31.95
N PRO A 761 -12.29 -19.04 32.74
CA PRO A 761 -13.18 -18.48 33.76
C PRO A 761 -12.49 -17.57 34.80
N ALA A 762 -11.18 -17.71 35.01
CA ALA A 762 -10.40 -16.85 35.90
C ALA A 762 -10.02 -15.49 35.26
N SER A 763 -10.27 -15.29 33.96
CA SER A 763 -9.97 -14.03 33.27
C SER A 763 -10.95 -12.93 33.64
N SER A 764 -10.44 -11.73 33.94
CA SER A 764 -11.26 -10.53 34.15
C SER A 764 -12.12 -10.15 32.93
N MET A 765 -11.77 -10.67 31.74
CA MET A 765 -12.48 -10.44 30.49
C MET A 765 -13.48 -11.56 30.13
N ALA A 766 -13.57 -12.65 30.91
CA ALA A 766 -14.41 -13.80 30.61
C ALA A 766 -15.90 -13.42 30.46
N GLY A 767 -16.44 -12.59 31.35
CA GLY A 767 -17.82 -12.08 31.28
C GLY A 767 -18.12 -11.15 30.10
N LEU A 768 -17.10 -10.73 29.34
CA LEU A 768 -17.24 -9.90 28.15
C LEU A 768 -17.17 -10.70 26.84
N ARG A 769 -16.92 -12.02 26.92
CA ARG A 769 -16.91 -12.93 25.76
C ARG A 769 -18.35 -13.36 25.41
N TRP A 770 -19.10 -12.48 24.73
CA TRP A 770 -20.50 -12.74 24.37
C TRP A 770 -20.69 -13.70 23.19
N MET A 771 -19.64 -13.94 22.39
CA MET A 771 -19.63 -14.96 21.33
C MET A 771 -18.40 -15.86 21.46
N GLU A 772 -18.58 -17.16 21.21
CA GLU A 772 -17.51 -18.15 21.33
C GLU A 772 -16.33 -17.88 20.37
N SER A 773 -16.64 -17.30 19.20
CA SER A 773 -15.70 -16.87 18.16
C SER A 773 -14.87 -15.63 18.53
N TRP A 774 -15.04 -15.07 19.73
CA TRP A 774 -14.16 -14.03 20.26
C TRP A 774 -13.01 -14.66 21.05
N GLU A 775 -11.78 -14.32 20.65
CA GLU A 775 -10.56 -14.97 21.16
C GLU A 775 -9.50 -13.93 21.62
N PHE A 776 -9.86 -13.13 22.63
CA PHE A 776 -9.04 -12.06 23.24
C PHE A 776 -8.52 -12.39 24.65
#